data_AF-A0A1C7MKB8-F1
#
_entry.id   AF-A0A1C7MKB8-F1
#
_cell.length_a   1.000
_cell.length_b   1.000
_cell.length_c   1.000
_cell.angle_alpha   90.00
_cell.angle_beta   90.00
_cell.angle_gamma   90.00
#
_symmetry.space_group_name_H-M   'P 1'
#
loop_
_entity.id
_entity.type
_entity.pdbx_description
1 polymer ?
#
loop_
_entity_poly.entity_id
_entity_poly.type
_entity_poly.pdbx_seq_one_letter_code
_entity_poly.pdbx_strand_id
1 'polypeptide(L)'
;MDWRVSEVIPPLALPTTPISSLIAVPFSEPQSGADASFLETSVGPATLVLVRQLRRRQLHLRQQPPEGHTLRHPHKTKSEGDALVEEIELNETWDECVQLLDNTVQVALDEQVGGGGCEVLYGRAGLLYALLFLRAELSAARTALAQTPHDRDRVIASVIRLSSDANISALVNDIIQRGITGAKLYKDELDDEEKALAPPLMWSWHGKRYLGAAHGVAGILQMLISCPLRALSPHWPAIVETVQWLLAIQNPLGNWPTKAGKYMCQITGGSAVSKEAKRVNVGEEDEEELIQWCHGAPGVLILLSTFLQRASHSPSLELPSPLLESIIAALKRGGELVYARGLLRKGVGLCHGVAGSVYALLAVSDALDKTLVGTQGRDHVDENDAYWLLRAVHLADLAAAFQALTQKGQMSVPDRPYSLYEGIGGMCCAWAEVVTRLGAAKGGLPPTNPDLFEDGGNTLVSAMMLFLGNEEKVYILDKAEGNAAQVEGRPAWGAVYDIASRQAEVMPVVTNVFCASGMHMPNGSYATFGGNAAIGPGGNISDITYAGNPYQGEYDTVYQDYDGLLVPECNWFDNASLLSMQRQRWYSAAEPLGDGSVAIIGGFVNGGYVNRNYPNVDPTYEGGAAEPTYEFYPSKGEATIMQFMVKTSGLNSYAHSYLMGSGKMLLQANYSTILWDPLTNEETDLPDMPGRIIRVYPASGGVAMLPLTPENDYTPTVIFCGGSDMDDYQWGNYSWPFEDTWNYPASNKCHTLTPEPTDGSAPAYVEDDDMIEGRTMGQFIALPDGTMMIVNGGVNGTAGYSVRTLNVELYGDMPYGMSLASGPATTPAIYNPKAPKGQRWSNKGFDSSSIPRFYHSSALLLPDGSVMIAGSNPNVDVNLTAMYPTEYRAEIFYPSYFSASVRPVPQGIPKTLTYGGVGFDVLIPSTSYSGSANDAADNTTVMLMRPGWTTHGYNMGQRSMQLNNTYTVNSNGSITLHVAQPPPNPNLFQPGPGLVFVTMSGIPSNGTMVIVGNGQVGTQPTSPATVLPVNVRLSNATGSASPSTDNTNQSNGAASLNSGAIVGAVLGAIVAVGILGAIFGIVMTRRRRAASQASFRSGTAPGGAGGMASLGFMQFADSSIFVPLQQDKSSVASQTGFASTSHGDVRSRPSGEFTHAR
;
A
#
# COMPACT_ATOMS: atom_id res chain seq x y z
N MET A 1 1.53 3.62 22.97
CA MET A 1 0.27 3.95 22.31
C MET A 1 0.62 4.36 20.90
N ASP A 2 0.15 3.59 19.93
CA ASP A 2 0.05 4.05 18.56
C ASP A 2 -1.13 5.03 18.47
N TRP A 3 -0.98 6.08 17.68
CA TRP A 3 -1.97 7.13 17.47
C TRP A 3 -2.44 7.20 16.01
N ARG A 4 -1.84 6.43 15.08
CA ARG A 4 -2.19 6.34 13.65
C ARG A 4 -1.89 4.94 13.14
N VAL A 5 -2.94 4.16 12.88
CA VAL A 5 -2.81 2.76 12.44
C VAL A 5 -2.40 2.70 10.96
N SER A 6 -1.11 2.91 10.66
CA SER A 6 -0.50 2.53 9.37
C SER A 6 1.02 2.25 9.46
N GLU A 7 1.34 0.95 9.33
CA GLU A 7 2.36 0.36 8.44
C GLU A 7 3.86 0.71 8.54
N VAL A 8 4.29 1.87 9.05
CA VAL A 8 5.70 2.35 8.89
C VAL A 8 6.50 2.46 10.20
N ILE A 9 5.99 1.89 11.30
CA ILE A 9 6.93 1.28 12.28
C ILE A 9 7.42 -0.02 11.63
N PRO A 10 8.72 -0.16 11.27
CA PRO A 10 9.22 -1.36 10.60
C PRO A 10 8.82 -2.57 11.46
N PRO A 11 8.08 -3.55 10.90
CA PRO A 11 7.19 -4.42 11.66
C PRO A 11 7.99 -5.08 12.77
N LEU A 12 7.75 -4.58 13.99
CA LEU A 12 8.64 -4.78 15.13
C LEU A 12 9.01 -6.25 15.21
N ALA A 13 10.31 -6.53 15.38
CA ALA A 13 10.85 -7.88 15.35
C ALA A 13 10.33 -8.79 16.49
N LEU A 14 9.26 -8.39 17.19
CA LEU A 14 8.37 -9.18 18.05
C LEU A 14 8.37 -10.68 17.72
N PRO A 15 8.18 -11.17 16.47
CA PRO A 15 8.27 -12.59 16.17
C PRO A 15 9.56 -13.28 16.65
N THR A 16 10.71 -12.61 16.54
CA THR A 16 12.05 -13.06 16.95
C THR A 16 12.61 -12.36 18.20
N THR A 17 11.91 -11.38 18.77
CA THR A 17 12.24 -10.73 20.05
C THR A 17 12.02 -11.69 21.22
N PRO A 18 13.05 -12.04 22.03
CA PRO A 18 12.90 -12.98 23.15
C PRO A 18 11.88 -12.52 24.20
N ILE A 19 11.13 -13.45 24.80
CA ILE A 19 10.15 -13.12 25.87
C ILE A 19 10.82 -12.38 27.03
N SER A 20 12.03 -12.80 27.42
CA SER A 20 12.87 -12.15 28.45
C SER A 20 13.27 -10.70 28.15
N SER A 21 13.02 -10.20 26.94
CA SER A 21 13.17 -8.77 26.59
C SER A 21 11.84 -7.99 26.55
N LEU A 22 10.70 -8.68 26.58
CA LEU A 22 9.37 -8.10 26.80
C LEU A 22 9.00 -8.12 28.29
N ILE A 23 9.45 -9.14 29.03
CA ILE A 23 9.19 -9.34 30.47
C ILE A 23 10.48 -9.08 31.26
N ALA A 24 10.69 -7.82 31.64
CA ALA A 24 11.82 -7.40 32.49
C ALA A 24 11.55 -7.56 34.00
N VAL A 25 10.29 -7.76 34.39
CA VAL A 25 9.80 -7.89 35.78
C VAL A 25 8.66 -8.92 35.76
N PRO A 26 8.51 -9.78 36.79
CA PRO A 26 7.37 -10.70 36.89
C PRO A 26 6.02 -9.96 36.86
N PHE A 27 4.99 -10.59 36.27
CA PHE A 27 3.66 -10.02 36.24
C PHE A 27 3.08 -9.83 37.64
N SER A 28 2.39 -8.70 37.83
CA SER A 28 1.66 -8.31 39.03
C SER A 28 0.19 -8.12 38.67
N GLU A 29 -0.72 -8.84 39.34
CA GLU A 29 -2.15 -8.57 39.19
C GLU A 29 -2.51 -7.15 39.70
N PRO A 30 -3.37 -6.41 38.99
CA PRO A 30 -3.81 -5.09 39.42
C PRO A 30 -4.68 -5.19 40.67
N GLN A 31 -4.50 -4.27 41.62
CA GLN A 31 -5.29 -4.23 42.86
C GLN A 31 -6.51 -3.31 42.76
N SER A 32 -6.55 -2.44 41.74
CA SER A 32 -7.67 -1.58 41.39
C SER A 32 -7.71 -1.32 39.89
N GLY A 33 -8.81 -0.78 39.37
CA GLY A 33 -8.85 -0.30 37.99
C GLY A 33 -8.04 0.99 37.76
N ALA A 34 -7.39 1.54 38.79
CA ALA A 34 -6.38 2.59 38.67
C ALA A 34 -4.95 2.04 38.44
N ASP A 35 -4.78 0.71 38.45
CA ASP A 35 -3.51 0.00 38.20
C ASP A 35 -3.58 -0.87 36.91
N ALA A 36 -4.50 -0.54 36.00
CA ALA A 36 -4.95 -1.38 34.88
C ALA A 36 -4.48 -0.94 33.47
N SER A 37 -3.69 0.13 33.33
CA SER A 37 -3.27 0.65 32.02
C SER A 37 -2.22 -0.22 31.31
N PHE A 38 -2.27 -0.24 29.98
CA PHE A 38 -1.18 -0.68 29.10
C PHE A 38 0.21 -0.08 29.42
N LEU A 39 0.31 1.03 30.17
CA LEU A 39 1.56 1.76 30.43
C LEU A 39 2.02 1.61 31.88
N GLU A 40 3.34 1.46 32.10
CA GLU A 40 4.01 1.25 33.40
C GLU A 40 3.43 0.12 34.31
N THR A 41 2.39 -0.62 33.89
CA THR A 41 1.84 -1.82 34.56
C THR A 41 2.10 -3.11 33.77
N SER A 42 1.80 -4.26 34.38
CA SER A 42 1.92 -5.60 33.77
C SER A 42 1.02 -5.82 32.53
N VAL A 43 -0.05 -5.03 32.36
CA VAL A 43 -1.00 -5.11 31.23
C VAL A 43 -0.31 -4.85 29.89
N GLY A 44 0.66 -3.92 29.84
CA GLY A 44 1.41 -3.59 28.63
C GLY A 44 2.25 -4.75 28.10
N PRO A 45 3.20 -5.27 28.90
CA PRO A 45 4.00 -6.44 28.54
C PRO A 45 3.15 -7.68 28.20
N ALA A 46 2.09 -7.97 28.96
CA ALA A 46 1.17 -9.07 28.66
C ALA A 46 0.46 -8.88 27.31
N THR A 47 -0.01 -7.67 27.01
CA THR A 47 -0.58 -7.33 25.71
C THR A 47 0.44 -7.53 24.58
N LEU A 48 1.69 -7.09 24.75
CA LEU A 48 2.75 -7.25 23.76
C LEU A 48 3.14 -8.73 23.53
N VAL A 49 3.07 -9.58 24.56
CA VAL A 49 3.23 -11.04 24.42
C VAL A 49 2.10 -11.63 23.57
N LEU A 50 0.84 -11.24 23.78
CA LEU A 50 -0.27 -11.71 22.95
C LEU A 50 -0.18 -11.19 21.49
N VAL A 51 0.26 -9.95 21.29
CA VAL A 51 0.56 -9.43 19.94
C VAL A 51 1.71 -10.18 19.27
N ARG A 52 2.78 -10.54 20.01
CA ARG A 52 3.83 -11.46 19.51
C ARG A 52 3.22 -12.81 19.09
N GLN A 53 2.31 -13.37 19.89
CA GLN A 53 1.69 -14.67 19.60
C GLN A 53 0.79 -14.65 18.35
N LEU A 54 0.04 -13.55 18.11
CA LEU A 54 -0.74 -13.34 16.89
C LEU A 54 0.17 -13.18 15.66
N ARG A 55 1.17 -12.29 15.72
CA ARG A 55 2.11 -12.05 14.62
C ARG A 55 3.00 -13.26 14.31
N ARG A 56 3.34 -14.10 15.30
CA ARG A 56 4.03 -15.39 15.06
C ARG A 56 3.17 -16.38 14.27
N ARG A 57 1.85 -16.47 14.55
CA ARG A 57 0.93 -17.36 13.80
C ARG A 57 0.80 -16.95 12.34
N GLN A 58 0.68 -15.64 12.10
CA GLN A 58 0.68 -15.02 10.77
C GLN A 58 1.95 -15.35 9.96
N LEU A 59 3.09 -15.58 10.62
CA LEU A 59 4.37 -15.92 9.95
C LEU A 59 4.61 -17.42 9.82
N HIS A 60 4.24 -18.23 10.81
CA HIS A 60 4.50 -19.68 10.78
C HIS A 60 3.72 -20.38 9.64
N LEU A 61 2.48 -19.95 9.38
CA LEU A 61 1.68 -20.45 8.26
C LEU A 61 2.19 -20.00 6.88
N ARG A 62 2.96 -18.91 6.79
CA ARG A 62 3.69 -18.52 5.56
C ARG A 62 4.91 -19.41 5.28
N GLN A 63 5.22 -20.39 6.14
CA GLN A 63 6.44 -21.20 6.08
C GLN A 63 6.21 -22.72 6.18
N GLN A 64 4.97 -23.19 6.34
CA GLN A 64 4.68 -24.63 6.35
C GLN A 64 4.39 -25.15 4.93
N PRO A 65 5.05 -26.25 4.48
CA PRO A 65 4.65 -26.97 3.28
C PRO A 65 3.42 -27.87 3.56
N PRO A 66 2.66 -28.31 2.52
CA PRO A 66 1.51 -29.19 2.71
C PRO A 66 1.86 -30.52 3.41
N GLU A 67 1.03 -30.96 4.35
CA GLU A 67 1.21 -32.25 5.06
C GLU A 67 0.94 -33.45 4.13
N GLY A 68 1.96 -33.90 3.39
CA GLY A 68 1.84 -34.98 2.40
C GLY A 68 2.77 -36.19 2.55
N HIS A 69 3.93 -36.07 3.22
CA HIS A 69 4.91 -37.17 3.25
C HIS A 69 5.61 -37.38 4.61
N THR A 70 5.47 -38.59 5.14
CA THR A 70 6.25 -39.06 6.29
C THR A 70 7.56 -39.72 5.85
N LEU A 71 8.68 -39.02 6.04
CA LEU A 71 10.02 -39.64 5.98
C LEU A 71 10.77 -39.44 7.30
N ARG A 72 11.12 -40.55 7.94
CA ARG A 72 11.99 -40.57 9.12
C ARG A 72 13.46 -40.52 8.67
N HIS A 73 14.26 -39.64 9.26
CA HIS A 73 15.41 -40.02 10.10
C HIS A 73 16.10 -38.78 10.71
N PRO A 74 16.41 -38.75 12.02
CA PRO A 74 16.94 -37.55 12.67
C PRO A 74 18.48 -37.50 12.72
N HIS A 75 19.05 -36.35 12.36
CA HIS A 75 20.41 -35.95 12.75
C HIS A 75 20.34 -34.82 13.77
N LYS A 76 20.41 -35.17 15.06
CA LYS A 76 20.37 -34.20 16.16
C LYS A 76 21.53 -33.22 16.08
N THR A 77 21.22 -31.93 16.13
CA THR A 77 22.21 -30.84 16.21
C THR A 77 21.90 -29.93 17.39
N LYS A 78 22.87 -29.11 17.78
CA LYS A 78 22.86 -28.43 19.09
C LYS A 78 21.75 -27.38 19.26
N SER A 79 21.19 -26.88 18.15
CA SER A 79 20.16 -25.84 18.10
C SER A 79 18.76 -26.30 18.53
N GLU A 80 18.46 -27.60 18.49
CA GLU A 80 17.17 -28.14 18.97
C GLU A 80 16.96 -27.84 20.47
N GLY A 81 18.04 -27.75 21.25
CA GLY A 81 17.95 -27.48 22.70
C GLY A 81 17.48 -26.06 23.02
N ASP A 82 18.08 -25.06 22.38
CA ASP A 82 17.72 -23.66 22.59
C ASP A 82 16.32 -23.35 22.01
N ALA A 83 15.97 -23.98 20.88
CA ALA A 83 14.63 -23.90 20.29
C ALA A 83 13.53 -24.49 21.18
N LEU A 84 13.76 -25.67 21.78
CA LEU A 84 12.81 -26.26 22.74
C LEU A 84 12.60 -25.36 23.97
N VAL A 85 13.66 -24.71 24.47
CA VAL A 85 13.55 -23.80 25.62
C VAL A 85 12.71 -22.57 25.25
N GLU A 86 12.96 -21.92 24.12
CA GLU A 86 12.13 -20.79 23.69
C GLU A 86 10.68 -21.22 23.43
N GLU A 87 10.45 -22.40 22.86
CA GLU A 87 9.11 -22.95 22.59
C GLU A 87 8.34 -23.34 23.87
N ILE A 88 9.03 -23.78 24.93
CA ILE A 88 8.41 -24.03 26.25
C ILE A 88 8.05 -22.70 26.92
N GLU A 89 8.98 -21.74 26.99
CA GLU A 89 8.69 -20.38 27.51
C GLU A 89 7.52 -19.74 26.72
N LEU A 90 7.48 -19.88 25.40
CA LEU A 90 6.41 -19.39 24.54
C LEU A 90 5.05 -20.05 24.78
N ASN A 91 4.99 -21.29 25.26
CA ASN A 91 3.72 -22.00 25.46
C ASN A 91 3.15 -21.81 26.88
N GLU A 92 3.98 -21.63 27.90
CA GLU A 92 3.51 -21.46 29.28
C GLU A 92 3.13 -20.00 29.61
N THR A 93 3.88 -19.00 29.10
CA THR A 93 3.71 -17.59 29.51
C THR A 93 2.46 -16.88 28.95
N TRP A 94 1.88 -17.33 27.83
CA TRP A 94 0.78 -16.58 27.18
C TRP A 94 -0.60 -16.83 27.84
N ASP A 95 -0.84 -18.02 28.42
CA ASP A 95 -2.07 -18.32 29.17
C ASP A 95 -2.12 -17.43 30.44
N GLU A 96 -0.98 -17.20 31.10
CA GLU A 96 -0.86 -16.23 32.20
C GLU A 96 -1.17 -14.79 31.74
N CYS A 97 -0.70 -14.40 30.55
CA CYS A 97 -1.01 -13.08 29.97
C CYS A 97 -2.52 -12.91 29.69
N VAL A 98 -3.20 -13.97 29.24
CA VAL A 98 -4.66 -13.96 29.07
C VAL A 98 -5.37 -13.83 30.42
N GLN A 99 -4.98 -14.64 31.41
CA GLN A 99 -5.61 -14.63 32.73
C GLN A 99 -5.43 -13.28 33.44
N LEU A 100 -4.23 -12.68 33.33
CA LEU A 100 -3.95 -11.34 33.86
C LEU A 100 -4.89 -10.30 33.25
N LEU A 101 -5.07 -10.30 31.91
CA LEU A 101 -5.95 -9.33 31.23
C LEU A 101 -7.43 -9.56 31.55
N ASP A 102 -7.89 -10.82 31.63
CA ASP A 102 -9.27 -11.14 32.00
C ASP A 102 -9.56 -10.70 33.45
N ASN A 103 -8.65 -10.99 34.38
CA ASN A 103 -8.70 -10.54 35.77
C ASN A 103 -8.66 -9.00 35.87
N THR A 104 -7.83 -8.34 35.06
CA THR A 104 -7.75 -6.87 34.99
C THR A 104 -9.09 -6.25 34.56
N VAL A 105 -9.78 -6.87 33.58
CA VAL A 105 -11.12 -6.43 33.15
C VAL A 105 -12.13 -6.61 34.27
N GLN A 106 -12.13 -7.72 35.01
CA GLN A 106 -13.06 -7.89 36.15
C GLN A 106 -12.76 -6.89 37.28
N VAL A 107 -11.50 -6.75 37.71
CA VAL A 107 -11.07 -5.78 38.75
C VAL A 107 -11.44 -4.34 38.37
N ALA A 108 -11.34 -3.97 37.09
CA ALA A 108 -11.74 -2.66 36.60
C ALA A 108 -13.27 -2.43 36.63
N LEU A 109 -14.09 -3.48 36.57
CA LEU A 109 -15.56 -3.39 36.54
C LEU A 109 -16.22 -3.60 37.92
N ASP A 110 -15.63 -4.43 38.79
CA ASP A 110 -16.14 -4.73 40.14
C ASP A 110 -15.84 -3.65 41.18
N GLU A 111 -14.84 -2.80 40.95
CA GLU A 111 -14.51 -1.67 41.82
C GLU A 111 -15.69 -0.68 41.89
N GLN A 112 -16.08 -0.21 43.07
CA GLN A 112 -17.21 0.72 43.21
C GLN A 112 -17.06 1.98 42.35
N VAL A 113 -18.15 2.41 41.71
CA VAL A 113 -18.15 3.55 40.77
C VAL A 113 -17.84 4.86 41.50
N GLY A 114 -16.61 5.34 41.35
CA GLY A 114 -16.11 6.60 41.89
C GLY A 114 -15.55 7.52 40.80
N GLY A 115 -15.39 8.81 41.09
CA GLY A 115 -14.96 9.83 40.11
C GLY A 115 -13.49 9.78 39.68
N GLY A 116 -12.84 8.62 39.67
CA GLY A 116 -11.41 8.46 39.36
C GLY A 116 -11.01 7.04 38.95
N GLY A 117 -9.72 6.84 38.69
CA GLY A 117 -9.19 5.56 38.18
C GLY A 117 -9.45 5.31 36.69
N CYS A 118 -9.70 6.36 35.91
CA CYS A 118 -10.07 6.26 34.49
C CYS A 118 -8.98 6.72 33.50
N GLU A 119 -7.87 7.27 33.97
CA GLU A 119 -6.92 7.96 33.08
C GLU A 119 -6.02 7.01 32.26
N VAL A 120 -5.12 7.59 31.45
CA VAL A 120 -4.47 6.91 30.32
C VAL A 120 -3.17 6.21 30.74
N LEU A 121 -2.43 6.75 31.72
CA LEU A 121 -1.11 6.20 32.09
C LEU A 121 -1.20 5.03 33.08
N TYR A 122 -2.21 4.95 33.94
CA TYR A 122 -2.35 3.90 34.95
C TYR A 122 -3.76 3.29 35.01
N GLY A 123 -4.80 4.02 34.62
CA GLY A 123 -6.20 3.62 34.74
C GLY A 123 -6.88 3.01 33.50
N ARG A 124 -8.21 2.95 33.58
CA ARG A 124 -9.12 2.24 32.64
C ARG A 124 -9.04 2.69 31.18
N ALA A 125 -8.74 3.95 30.86
CA ALA A 125 -8.57 4.35 29.46
C ALA A 125 -7.33 3.69 28.82
N GLY A 126 -6.30 3.41 29.62
CA GLY A 126 -5.15 2.62 29.18
C GLY A 126 -5.44 1.11 29.05
N LEU A 127 -6.37 0.56 29.84
CA LEU A 127 -6.88 -0.81 29.63
C LEU A 127 -7.69 -0.89 28.33
N LEU A 128 -8.53 0.12 28.08
CA LEU A 128 -9.33 0.23 26.86
C LEU A 128 -8.43 0.29 25.62
N TYR A 129 -7.32 1.04 25.67
CA TYR A 129 -6.28 0.99 24.63
C TYR A 129 -5.74 -0.42 24.39
N ALA A 130 -5.42 -1.19 25.45
CA ALA A 130 -4.91 -2.55 25.31
C ALA A 130 -5.90 -3.46 24.57
N LEU A 131 -7.19 -3.41 24.93
CA LEU A 131 -8.24 -4.20 24.29
C LEU A 131 -8.49 -3.77 22.83
N LEU A 132 -8.44 -2.47 22.53
CA LEU A 132 -8.58 -1.97 21.16
C LEU A 132 -7.38 -2.35 20.28
N PHE A 133 -6.15 -2.29 20.82
CA PHE A 133 -4.94 -2.71 20.12
C PHE A 133 -4.95 -4.21 19.83
N LEU A 134 -5.32 -5.05 20.82
CA LEU A 134 -5.53 -6.48 20.60
C LEU A 134 -6.61 -6.76 19.56
N ARG A 135 -7.68 -5.96 19.50
CA ARG A 135 -8.74 -6.11 18.49
C ARG A 135 -8.25 -5.79 17.07
N ALA A 136 -7.41 -4.77 16.91
CA ALA A 136 -6.80 -4.42 15.63
C ALA A 136 -5.84 -5.52 15.15
N GLU A 137 -4.94 -5.98 16.01
CA GLU A 137 -3.99 -7.07 15.72
C GLU A 137 -4.72 -8.40 15.45
N LEU A 138 -5.80 -8.70 16.19
CA LEU A 138 -6.68 -9.84 15.93
C LEU A 138 -7.40 -9.72 14.58
N SER A 139 -7.76 -8.52 14.14
CA SER A 139 -8.37 -8.30 12.83
C SER A 139 -7.38 -8.59 11.71
N ALA A 140 -6.17 -8.03 11.78
CA ALA A 140 -5.10 -8.30 10.82
C ALA A 140 -4.68 -9.78 10.82
N ALA A 141 -4.60 -10.41 11.99
CA ALA A 141 -4.33 -11.83 12.11
C ALA A 141 -5.45 -12.69 11.51
N ARG A 142 -6.73 -12.36 11.75
CA ARG A 142 -7.89 -13.09 11.18
C ARG A 142 -7.89 -13.09 9.65
N THR A 143 -7.59 -11.95 9.01
CA THR A 143 -7.43 -11.86 7.55
C THR A 143 -6.37 -12.84 7.04
N ALA A 144 -5.31 -13.10 7.83
CA ALA A 144 -4.26 -14.07 7.51
C ALA A 144 -4.49 -15.50 8.05
N LEU A 145 -5.60 -15.78 8.74
CA LEU A 145 -5.89 -17.05 9.43
C LEU A 145 -7.21 -17.70 9.00
N ALA A 146 -7.86 -17.15 7.97
CA ALA A 146 -9.21 -17.51 7.51
C ALA A 146 -9.40 -18.98 7.05
N GLN A 147 -8.31 -19.75 6.86
CA GLN A 147 -8.37 -21.19 6.54
C GLN A 147 -8.58 -22.10 7.76
N THR A 148 -8.42 -21.61 9.00
CA THR A 148 -8.49 -22.46 10.21
C THR A 148 -9.73 -22.18 11.07
N PRO A 149 -10.46 -23.22 11.55
CA PRO A 149 -11.57 -23.05 12.49
C PRO A 149 -11.08 -22.34 13.76
N HIS A 150 -11.54 -21.11 13.98
CA HIS A 150 -11.00 -20.20 15.01
C HIS A 150 -11.10 -20.76 16.44
N ASP A 151 -12.04 -21.67 16.69
CA ASP A 151 -12.24 -22.34 17.98
C ASP A 151 -11.14 -23.34 18.35
N ARG A 152 -10.24 -23.68 17.41
CA ARG A 152 -9.12 -24.62 17.66
C ARG A 152 -7.86 -23.95 18.18
N ASP A 153 -7.63 -22.67 17.90
CA ASP A 153 -6.47 -21.95 18.46
C ASP A 153 -6.87 -21.19 19.73
N ARG A 154 -6.26 -21.59 20.85
CA ARG A 154 -6.59 -21.05 22.18
C ARG A 154 -6.18 -19.59 22.39
N VAL A 155 -5.17 -19.10 21.66
CA VAL A 155 -4.77 -17.68 21.69
C VAL A 155 -5.82 -16.86 20.96
N ILE A 156 -6.19 -17.27 19.74
CA ILE A 156 -7.20 -16.58 18.93
C ILE A 156 -8.53 -16.52 19.69
N ALA A 157 -9.03 -17.67 20.18
CA ALA A 157 -10.26 -17.75 20.96
C ALA A 157 -10.22 -16.89 22.24
N SER A 158 -9.06 -16.79 22.91
CA SER A 158 -8.92 -15.96 24.11
C SER A 158 -8.84 -14.47 23.81
N VAL A 159 -8.14 -14.05 22.76
CA VAL A 159 -8.12 -12.63 22.36
C VAL A 159 -9.51 -12.19 21.86
N ILE A 160 -10.25 -13.05 21.14
CA ILE A 160 -11.66 -12.81 20.76
C ILE A 160 -12.53 -12.53 22.00
N ARG A 161 -12.35 -13.30 23.07
CA ARG A 161 -13.07 -13.11 24.35
C ARG A 161 -12.68 -11.79 25.01
N LEU A 162 -11.38 -11.54 25.18
CA LEU A 162 -10.84 -10.34 25.82
C LEU A 162 -11.27 -9.05 25.11
N SER A 163 -11.09 -8.96 23.79
CA SER A 163 -11.40 -7.78 22.99
C SER A 163 -12.84 -7.75 22.42
N SER A 164 -13.76 -8.47 23.08
CA SER A 164 -15.15 -8.61 22.65
C SER A 164 -15.93 -7.30 22.75
N ASP A 165 -17.02 -7.20 21.99
CA ASP A 165 -17.99 -6.09 22.11
C ASP A 165 -18.53 -5.94 23.54
N ALA A 166 -18.69 -7.05 24.26
CA ALA A 166 -19.18 -7.05 25.65
C ALA A 166 -18.18 -6.38 26.59
N ASN A 167 -16.92 -6.82 26.60
CA ASN A 167 -15.87 -6.26 27.46
C ASN A 167 -15.61 -4.78 27.14
N ILE A 168 -15.49 -4.43 25.85
CA ILE A 168 -15.26 -3.05 25.42
C ILE A 168 -16.45 -2.15 25.79
N SER A 169 -17.70 -2.60 25.57
CA SER A 169 -18.88 -1.81 25.95
C SER A 169 -19.03 -1.68 27.46
N ALA A 170 -18.71 -2.72 28.25
CA ALA A 170 -18.73 -2.67 29.71
C ALA A 170 -17.71 -1.66 30.26
N LEU A 171 -16.47 -1.68 29.75
CA LEU A 171 -15.41 -0.75 30.16
C LEU A 171 -15.71 0.69 29.74
N VAL A 172 -16.25 0.90 28.53
CA VAL A 172 -16.73 2.21 28.07
C VAL A 172 -17.87 2.71 28.98
N ASN A 173 -18.83 1.85 29.32
CA ASN A 173 -19.93 2.20 30.22
C ASN A 173 -19.43 2.61 31.62
N ASP A 174 -18.50 1.86 32.23
CA ASP A 174 -17.93 2.21 33.53
C ASP A 174 -17.16 3.55 33.48
N ILE A 175 -16.28 3.75 32.49
CA ILE A 175 -15.56 5.02 32.30
C ILE A 175 -16.54 6.20 32.18
N ILE A 176 -17.64 6.04 31.42
CA ILE A 176 -18.68 7.07 31.29
C ILE A 176 -19.45 7.29 32.61
N GLN A 177 -19.85 6.24 33.33
CA GLN A 177 -20.55 6.41 34.63
C GLN A 177 -19.66 7.06 35.69
N ARG A 178 -18.36 6.75 35.72
CA ARG A 178 -17.36 7.46 36.53
C ARG A 178 -17.21 8.92 36.10
N GLY A 179 -17.27 9.20 34.80
CA GLY A 179 -17.28 10.56 34.25
C GLY A 179 -18.51 11.38 34.66
N ILE A 180 -19.70 10.79 34.58
CA ILE A 180 -20.96 11.39 35.06
C ILE A 180 -20.92 11.61 36.58
N THR A 181 -20.28 10.71 37.33
CA THR A 181 -20.13 10.81 38.79
C THR A 181 -19.14 11.91 39.17
N GLY A 182 -17.98 12.00 38.52
CA GLY A 182 -17.02 13.09 38.72
C GLY A 182 -17.55 14.44 38.23
N ALA A 183 -18.43 14.47 37.24
CA ALA A 183 -19.15 15.68 36.79
C ALA A 183 -20.13 16.20 37.83
N LYS A 184 -20.90 15.32 38.49
CA LYS A 184 -21.77 15.71 39.63
C LYS A 184 -20.93 16.29 40.77
N LEU A 185 -19.88 15.58 41.20
CA LEU A 185 -18.97 16.04 42.25
C LEU A 185 -18.26 17.37 41.89
N TYR A 186 -17.97 17.61 40.61
CA TYR A 186 -17.46 18.90 40.13
C TYR A 186 -18.51 20.00 40.25
N LYS A 187 -19.73 19.75 39.74
CA LYS A 187 -20.86 20.68 39.78
C LYS A 187 -21.26 21.06 41.22
N ASP A 188 -21.19 20.13 42.16
CA ASP A 188 -21.47 20.38 43.58
C ASP A 188 -20.41 21.26 44.26
N GLU A 189 -19.21 21.40 43.67
CA GLU A 189 -18.16 22.32 44.12
C GLU A 189 -18.22 23.72 43.49
N LEU A 190 -19.06 23.94 42.47
CA LEU A 190 -19.24 25.25 41.81
C LEU A 190 -20.22 26.14 42.57
N ASP A 191 -20.16 27.45 42.34
CA ASP A 191 -21.19 28.38 42.81
C ASP A 191 -22.46 28.27 41.95
N ASP A 192 -23.63 28.65 42.48
CA ASP A 192 -24.94 28.31 41.88
C ASP A 192 -25.14 28.84 40.44
N GLU A 193 -24.49 29.95 40.08
CA GLU A 193 -24.52 30.52 38.72
C GLU A 193 -23.65 29.70 37.73
N GLU A 194 -22.55 29.10 38.21
CA GLU A 194 -21.63 28.27 37.40
C GLU A 194 -22.11 26.82 37.28
N LYS A 195 -23.04 26.35 38.14
CA LYS A 195 -23.58 24.98 38.08
C LYS A 195 -24.24 24.63 36.76
N ALA A 196 -24.76 25.60 36.01
CA ALA A 196 -25.31 25.39 34.67
C ALA A 196 -24.22 25.11 33.61
N LEU A 197 -22.95 25.41 33.92
CA LEU A 197 -21.82 25.47 32.98
C LEU A 197 -20.80 24.32 33.16
N ALA A 198 -21.11 23.35 34.03
CA ALA A 198 -20.33 22.13 34.21
C ALA A 198 -20.53 21.14 33.04
N PRO A 199 -19.49 20.39 32.62
CA PRO A 199 -19.63 19.36 31.58
C PRO A 199 -20.37 18.14 32.14
N PRO A 200 -21.01 17.32 31.29
CA PRO A 200 -21.65 16.07 31.74
C PRO A 200 -20.64 14.96 32.06
N LEU A 201 -19.39 15.05 31.59
CA LEU A 201 -18.30 14.11 31.90
C LEU A 201 -17.11 14.85 32.51
N MET A 202 -16.62 14.36 33.65
CA MET A 202 -15.42 14.85 34.31
C MET A 202 -14.78 13.73 35.16
N TRP A 203 -13.45 13.63 35.12
CA TRP A 203 -12.70 12.64 35.89
C TRP A 203 -11.67 13.31 36.80
N SER A 204 -11.27 12.62 37.87
CA SER A 204 -10.25 13.09 38.80
C SER A 204 -9.13 12.06 39.00
N TRP A 205 -7.92 12.58 39.22
CA TRP A 205 -6.73 11.80 39.54
C TRP A 205 -5.96 12.52 40.66
N HIS A 206 -5.65 11.80 41.75
CA HIS A 206 -5.17 12.36 43.03
C HIS A 206 -5.90 13.65 43.47
N GLY A 207 -7.24 13.63 43.44
CA GLY A 207 -8.09 14.75 43.87
C GLY A 207 -8.08 15.98 42.96
N LYS A 208 -7.50 15.89 41.75
CA LYS A 208 -7.41 16.99 40.77
C LYS A 208 -8.07 16.59 39.46
N ARG A 209 -8.75 17.54 38.83
CA ARG A 209 -9.50 17.37 37.57
C ARG A 209 -8.64 17.79 36.37
N TYR A 210 -7.66 16.99 36.00
CA TYR A 210 -6.72 17.31 34.92
C TYR A 210 -7.41 17.35 33.55
N LEU A 211 -6.93 18.20 32.63
CA LEU A 211 -7.53 18.35 31.29
C LEU A 211 -6.70 17.76 30.15
N GLY A 212 -5.36 17.75 30.26
CA GLY A 212 -4.47 17.20 29.22
C GLY A 212 -4.48 15.66 29.12
N ALA A 213 -3.74 15.11 28.15
CA ALA A 213 -3.95 13.75 27.67
C ALA A 213 -3.46 12.62 28.61
N ALA A 214 -2.46 12.87 29.46
CA ALA A 214 -1.93 11.85 30.37
C ALA A 214 -2.95 11.42 31.45
N HIS A 215 -3.40 12.38 32.25
CA HIS A 215 -4.17 12.14 33.48
C HIS A 215 -5.60 12.70 33.44
N GLY A 216 -6.06 13.18 32.28
CA GLY A 216 -7.16 14.12 32.19
C GLY A 216 -8.15 13.88 31.05
N VAL A 217 -9.15 14.77 31.01
CA VAL A 217 -10.33 14.71 30.13
C VAL A 217 -9.96 14.42 28.67
N ALA A 218 -8.93 15.08 28.13
CA ALA A 218 -8.61 14.95 26.70
C ALA A 218 -8.25 13.52 26.29
N GLY A 219 -7.39 12.84 27.05
CA GLY A 219 -6.93 11.49 26.72
C GLY A 219 -7.99 10.42 26.99
N ILE A 220 -8.81 10.61 28.03
CA ILE A 220 -9.93 9.71 28.34
C ILE A 220 -10.98 9.78 27.22
N LEU A 221 -11.37 10.99 26.79
CA LEU A 221 -12.25 11.17 25.64
C LEU A 221 -11.65 10.60 24.35
N GLN A 222 -10.33 10.76 24.14
CA GLN A 222 -9.67 10.23 22.94
C GLN A 222 -9.79 8.70 22.85
N MET A 223 -9.55 7.98 23.95
CA MET A 223 -9.73 6.51 23.99
C MET A 223 -11.19 6.07 23.84
N LEU A 224 -12.14 6.87 24.33
CA LEU A 224 -13.57 6.61 24.13
C LEU A 224 -13.97 6.75 22.65
N ILE A 225 -13.54 7.80 21.93
CA ILE A 225 -13.93 8.01 20.52
C ILE A 225 -13.24 7.04 19.54
N SER A 226 -12.11 6.45 19.92
CA SER A 226 -11.48 5.34 19.20
C SER A 226 -12.26 4.01 19.27
N CYS A 227 -13.32 3.92 20.07
CA CYS A 227 -14.10 2.69 20.21
C CYS A 227 -15.00 2.37 18.99
N PRO A 228 -15.47 1.11 18.85
CA PRO A 228 -16.51 0.74 17.89
C PRO A 228 -17.82 1.50 18.14
N LEU A 229 -18.54 1.86 17.06
CA LEU A 229 -19.78 2.66 17.12
C LEU A 229 -20.82 2.11 18.11
N ARG A 230 -20.99 0.78 18.18
CA ARG A 230 -21.92 0.11 19.12
C ARG A 230 -21.67 0.49 20.59
N ALA A 231 -20.42 0.70 20.99
CA ALA A 231 -20.07 1.12 22.35
C ALA A 231 -20.11 2.65 22.52
N LEU A 232 -19.84 3.40 21.45
CA LEU A 232 -19.69 4.87 21.47
C LEU A 232 -21.03 5.62 21.32
N SER A 233 -21.88 5.23 20.38
CA SER A 233 -23.11 5.96 20.01
C SER A 233 -24.08 6.23 21.18
N PRO A 234 -24.28 5.33 22.18
CA PRO A 234 -25.13 5.63 23.34
C PRO A 234 -24.66 6.83 24.18
N HIS A 235 -23.37 7.16 24.13
CA HIS A 235 -22.72 8.18 24.97
C HIS A 235 -22.32 9.43 24.19
N TRP A 236 -22.53 9.44 22.86
CA TRP A 236 -22.10 10.53 21.97
C TRP A 236 -22.58 11.92 22.41
N PRO A 237 -23.83 12.15 22.85
CA PRO A 237 -24.26 13.48 23.30
C PRO A 237 -23.44 14.02 24.48
N ALA A 238 -23.14 13.19 25.48
CA ALA A 238 -22.34 13.60 26.64
C ALA A 238 -20.87 13.88 26.26
N ILE A 239 -20.34 13.17 25.27
CA ILE A 239 -19.01 13.42 24.71
C ILE A 239 -19.01 14.76 23.94
N VAL A 240 -19.99 14.99 23.08
CA VAL A 240 -20.18 16.25 22.31
C VAL A 240 -20.30 17.47 23.25
N GLU A 241 -21.14 17.39 24.29
CA GLU A 241 -21.30 18.44 25.31
C GLU A 241 -20.00 18.69 26.10
N THR A 242 -19.23 17.63 26.40
CA THR A 242 -17.93 17.78 27.08
C THR A 242 -16.87 18.41 26.17
N VAL A 243 -16.90 18.12 24.86
CA VAL A 243 -16.06 18.80 23.86
C VAL A 243 -16.48 20.27 23.70
N GLN A 244 -17.77 20.59 23.66
CA GLN A 244 -18.26 21.98 23.68
C GLN A 244 -17.73 22.75 24.90
N TRP A 245 -17.77 22.12 26.08
CA TRP A 245 -17.20 22.69 27.30
C TRP A 245 -15.69 22.92 27.22
N LEU A 246 -14.92 21.97 26.66
CA LEU A 246 -13.48 22.16 26.40
C LEU A 246 -13.23 23.37 25.47
N LEU A 247 -14.05 23.58 24.44
CA LEU A 247 -13.91 24.71 23.52
C LEU A 247 -14.22 26.06 24.21
N ALA A 248 -15.16 26.09 25.16
CA ALA A 248 -15.56 27.29 25.90
C ALA A 248 -14.48 27.78 26.90
N ILE A 249 -13.51 26.94 27.26
CA ILE A 249 -12.46 27.21 28.26
C ILE A 249 -11.04 27.32 27.66
N GLN A 250 -10.91 27.33 26.33
CA GLN A 250 -9.64 27.66 25.68
C GLN A 250 -9.30 29.13 25.94
N ASN A 251 -8.08 29.43 26.40
CA ASN A 251 -7.65 30.81 26.63
C ASN A 251 -7.43 31.57 25.29
N PRO A 252 -7.34 32.91 25.29
CA PRO A 252 -7.16 33.69 24.05
C PRO A 252 -5.85 33.40 23.28
N LEU A 253 -4.84 32.84 23.96
CA LEU A 253 -3.57 32.41 23.34
C LEU A 253 -3.66 31.03 22.69
N GLY A 254 -4.77 30.30 22.87
CA GLY A 254 -4.97 28.95 22.33
C GLY A 254 -4.65 27.80 23.30
N ASN A 255 -4.27 28.09 24.56
CA ASN A 255 -3.98 27.07 25.57
C ASN A 255 -5.25 26.60 26.30
N TRP A 256 -5.09 25.52 27.07
CA TRP A 256 -6.10 25.03 28.01
C TRP A 256 -5.52 24.98 29.44
N PRO A 257 -6.33 25.25 30.48
CA PRO A 257 -5.90 25.07 31.87
C PRO A 257 -5.36 23.66 32.13
N THR A 258 -4.35 23.54 32.98
CA THR A 258 -3.77 22.22 33.33
C THR A 258 -4.77 21.31 34.06
N LYS A 259 -5.74 21.93 34.74
CA LYS A 259 -6.80 21.32 35.56
C LYS A 259 -8.04 22.22 35.56
N ALA A 260 -9.23 21.66 35.72
CA ALA A 260 -10.43 22.43 36.06
C ALA A 260 -10.31 23.00 37.49
N GLY A 261 -10.47 24.32 37.63
CA GLY A 261 -10.62 25.00 38.91
C GLY A 261 -12.11 25.09 39.32
N LYS A 262 -12.40 25.70 40.48
CA LYS A 262 -13.78 26.10 40.82
C LYS A 262 -14.25 27.20 39.85
N TYR A 263 -13.52 28.31 39.86
CA TYR A 263 -13.73 29.39 38.90
C TYR A 263 -12.99 29.10 37.60
N MET A 264 -13.70 29.18 36.48
CA MET A 264 -13.10 29.12 35.15
C MET A 264 -13.74 30.17 34.24
N CYS A 265 -12.90 31.04 33.65
CA CYS A 265 -13.36 32.06 32.74
C CYS A 265 -13.83 31.43 31.41
N GLN A 266 -15.13 31.15 31.30
CA GLN A 266 -15.74 30.75 30.04
C GLN A 266 -15.87 31.96 29.11
N ILE A 267 -15.23 31.88 27.95
CA ILE A 267 -15.30 32.93 26.94
C ILE A 267 -16.53 32.67 26.07
N THR A 268 -17.61 33.41 26.35
CA THR A 268 -18.85 33.31 25.59
C THR A 268 -18.61 33.54 24.09
N GLY A 269 -19.08 32.60 23.27
CA GLY A 269 -18.81 32.58 21.82
C GLY A 269 -17.47 31.95 21.39
N GLY A 270 -16.75 31.25 22.28
CA GLY A 270 -15.62 30.38 21.92
C GLY A 270 -14.42 31.10 21.29
N SER A 271 -14.29 32.41 21.53
CA SER A 271 -13.24 33.31 21.01
C SER A 271 -13.04 33.29 19.48
N ALA A 272 -13.94 32.71 18.69
CA ALA A 272 -13.80 32.58 17.23
C ALA A 272 -14.25 33.84 16.46
N VAL A 273 -14.94 34.77 17.12
CA VAL A 273 -15.75 35.82 16.45
C VAL A 273 -15.35 37.26 16.80
N SER A 274 -14.53 37.49 17.83
CA SER A 274 -14.04 38.82 18.21
C SER A 274 -12.72 39.18 17.49
N LYS A 275 -12.64 40.36 16.87
CA LYS A 275 -11.42 40.85 16.23
C LYS A 275 -10.39 41.37 17.24
N GLU A 276 -10.88 41.69 18.44
CA GLU A 276 -10.16 42.25 19.58
C GLU A 276 -9.16 41.25 20.20
N ALA A 277 -9.32 39.94 19.95
CA ALA A 277 -8.37 38.92 20.41
C ALA A 277 -6.97 39.04 19.76
N LYS A 278 -6.82 39.79 18.66
CA LYS A 278 -5.50 40.07 18.07
C LYS A 278 -4.83 41.26 18.78
N ARG A 279 -3.82 40.94 19.59
CA ARG A 279 -2.93 41.84 20.38
C ARG A 279 -3.49 42.29 21.74
N VAL A 280 -3.58 41.36 22.68
CA VAL A 280 -3.26 41.69 24.08
C VAL A 280 -1.75 41.58 24.22
N ASN A 281 -1.08 42.63 24.71
CA ASN A 281 0.30 42.53 25.18
C ASN A 281 0.26 41.80 26.53
N VAL A 282 0.56 40.51 26.53
CA VAL A 282 0.72 39.72 27.76
C VAL A 282 1.95 40.26 28.50
N GLY A 283 1.80 40.56 29.80
CA GLY A 283 2.89 41.01 30.65
C GLY A 283 3.88 39.88 30.96
N GLU A 284 5.02 40.24 31.56
CA GLU A 284 6.13 39.31 31.86
C GLU A 284 5.84 38.35 33.05
N GLU A 285 4.56 38.09 33.37
CA GLU A 285 4.13 37.32 34.54
C GLU A 285 3.54 35.93 34.19
N ASP A 286 3.08 35.69 32.95
CA ASP A 286 2.54 34.39 32.49
C ASP A 286 3.65 33.41 32.00
N GLU A 287 4.76 33.31 32.73
CA GLU A 287 5.86 32.36 32.41
C GLU A 287 5.54 30.89 32.80
N GLU A 288 4.52 30.63 33.63
CA GLU A 288 4.20 29.30 34.17
C GLU A 288 3.20 28.47 33.34
N GLU A 289 2.65 28.97 32.22
CA GLU A 289 1.71 28.17 31.40
C GLU A 289 2.38 26.94 30.77
N LEU A 290 2.00 25.75 31.24
CA LEU A 290 2.41 24.48 30.65
C LEU A 290 1.72 24.28 29.28
N ILE A 291 2.53 23.90 28.28
CA ILE A 291 2.11 23.62 26.90
C ILE A 291 2.67 22.24 26.53
N GLN A 292 2.14 21.21 27.20
CA GLN A 292 2.67 19.84 27.25
C GLN A 292 1.57 18.83 26.90
N TRP A 293 1.91 17.63 26.44
CA TRP A 293 0.92 16.58 26.15
C TRP A 293 0.14 16.17 27.40
N CYS A 294 0.82 16.08 28.55
CA CYS A 294 0.16 15.86 29.84
C CYS A 294 -0.67 17.06 30.33
N HIS A 295 -0.25 18.30 30.02
CA HIS A 295 -0.76 19.54 30.62
C HIS A 295 -0.75 20.69 29.59
N GLY A 296 -1.91 21.06 29.04
CA GLY A 296 -2.07 22.17 28.10
C GLY A 296 -2.44 21.71 26.68
N ALA A 297 -2.27 22.61 25.71
CA ALA A 297 -2.78 22.46 24.34
C ALA A 297 -2.40 21.15 23.60
N PRO A 298 -1.15 20.62 23.64
CA PRO A 298 -0.79 19.47 22.81
C PRO A 298 -1.69 18.24 23.01
N GLY A 299 -2.12 17.96 24.25
CA GLY A 299 -3.04 16.84 24.51
C GLY A 299 -4.48 17.08 24.02
N VAL A 300 -4.94 18.34 24.06
CA VAL A 300 -6.31 18.70 23.63
C VAL A 300 -6.42 18.79 22.11
N LEU A 301 -5.37 19.24 21.42
CA LEU A 301 -5.32 19.28 19.96
C LEU A 301 -5.49 17.88 19.34
N ILE A 302 -4.78 16.88 19.88
CA ILE A 302 -4.88 15.50 19.39
C ILE A 302 -6.32 14.98 19.54
N LEU A 303 -6.97 15.19 20.70
CA LEU A 303 -8.39 14.87 20.88
C LEU A 303 -9.26 15.55 19.81
N LEU A 304 -9.13 16.87 19.65
CA LEU A 304 -9.99 17.64 18.74
C LEU A 304 -9.83 17.22 17.27
N SER A 305 -8.61 16.88 16.86
CA SER A 305 -8.34 16.31 15.53
C SER A 305 -8.97 14.94 15.34
N THR A 306 -8.74 14.00 16.27
CA THR A 306 -9.36 12.66 16.22
C THR A 306 -10.89 12.76 16.26
N PHE A 307 -11.45 13.70 17.01
CA PHE A 307 -12.89 13.95 17.10
C PHE A 307 -13.48 14.47 15.78
N LEU A 308 -12.80 15.42 15.13
CA LEU A 308 -13.18 15.95 13.81
C LEU A 308 -13.22 14.83 12.76
N GLN A 309 -12.16 14.03 12.68
CA GLN A 309 -12.03 12.90 11.77
C GLN A 309 -13.04 11.78 12.08
N ARG A 310 -13.31 11.50 13.36
CA ARG A 310 -14.24 10.43 13.74
C ARG A 310 -15.68 10.76 13.37
N ALA A 311 -16.06 12.04 13.41
CA ALA A 311 -17.35 12.52 12.92
C ALA A 311 -17.44 12.50 11.39
N SER A 312 -16.40 12.96 10.66
CA SER A 312 -16.46 13.02 9.19
C SER A 312 -16.59 11.65 8.51
N HIS A 313 -16.07 10.59 9.15
CA HIS A 313 -16.14 9.22 8.64
C HIS A 313 -17.29 8.39 9.25
N SER A 314 -18.33 9.00 9.84
CA SER A 314 -19.43 8.26 10.46
C SER A 314 -20.76 9.05 10.48
N PRO A 315 -21.70 8.78 9.55
CA PRO A 315 -23.01 9.45 9.51
C PRO A 315 -23.88 9.31 10.78
N SER A 316 -23.56 8.37 11.67
CA SER A 316 -24.22 8.23 12.98
C SER A 316 -23.65 9.15 14.08
N LEU A 317 -22.62 9.94 13.77
CA LEU A 317 -21.88 10.80 14.69
C LEU A 317 -21.84 12.28 14.24
N GLU A 318 -22.83 12.72 13.45
CA GLU A 318 -22.90 14.08 12.90
C GLU A 318 -22.69 15.20 13.95
N LEU A 319 -22.02 16.28 13.52
CA LEU A 319 -21.77 17.47 14.33
C LEU A 319 -22.48 18.69 13.73
N PRO A 320 -23.19 19.51 14.53
CA PRO A 320 -23.74 20.78 14.04
C PRO A 320 -22.64 21.70 13.50
N SER A 321 -22.86 22.34 12.36
CA SER A 321 -21.86 23.20 11.69
C SER A 321 -21.24 24.28 12.60
N PRO A 322 -21.95 24.94 13.54
CA PRO A 322 -21.32 25.87 14.49
C PRO A 322 -20.30 25.23 15.44
N LEU A 323 -20.44 23.94 15.75
CA LEU A 323 -19.46 23.17 16.53
C LEU A 323 -18.24 22.82 15.68
N LEU A 324 -18.46 22.42 14.42
CA LEU A 324 -17.39 22.15 13.45
C LEU A 324 -16.43 23.34 13.32
N GLU A 325 -16.97 24.53 13.06
CA GLU A 325 -16.20 25.79 12.97
C GLU A 325 -15.49 26.14 14.29
N SER A 326 -16.13 25.88 15.43
CA SER A 326 -15.54 26.12 16.76
C SER A 326 -14.33 25.20 17.03
N ILE A 327 -14.41 23.93 16.61
CA ILE A 327 -13.30 22.97 16.69
C ILE A 327 -12.15 23.42 15.78
N ILE A 328 -12.44 23.78 14.52
CA ILE A 328 -11.45 24.25 13.54
C ILE A 328 -10.75 25.52 14.06
N ALA A 329 -11.50 26.48 14.63
CA ALA A 329 -10.92 27.68 15.22
C ALA A 329 -10.03 27.39 16.43
N ALA A 330 -10.44 26.47 17.31
CA ALA A 330 -9.65 26.08 18.48
C ALA A 330 -8.37 25.32 18.11
N LEU A 331 -8.45 24.41 17.14
CA LEU A 331 -7.30 23.69 16.57
C LEU A 331 -6.27 24.67 15.98
N LYS A 332 -6.70 25.67 15.20
CA LYS A 332 -5.79 26.69 14.63
C LYS A 332 -5.09 27.52 15.72
N ARG A 333 -5.83 28.00 16.73
CA ARG A 333 -5.25 28.77 17.85
C ARG A 333 -4.24 27.96 18.66
N GLY A 334 -4.59 26.73 19.05
CA GLY A 334 -3.68 25.87 19.82
C GLY A 334 -2.49 25.41 18.97
N GLY A 335 -2.68 25.17 17.66
CA GLY A 335 -1.60 24.85 16.73
C GLY A 335 -0.53 25.93 16.67
N GLU A 336 -0.91 27.20 16.52
CA GLU A 336 0.07 28.31 16.56
C GLU A 336 0.81 28.37 17.90
N LEU A 337 0.11 28.20 19.02
CA LEU A 337 0.72 28.20 20.35
C LEU A 337 1.74 27.06 20.52
N VAL A 338 1.37 25.85 20.09
CA VAL A 338 2.24 24.66 20.19
C VAL A 338 3.43 24.76 19.24
N TYR A 339 3.30 25.40 18.08
CA TYR A 339 4.44 25.71 17.23
C TYR A 339 5.34 26.78 17.86
N ALA A 340 4.77 27.87 18.37
CA ALA A 340 5.51 29.01 18.93
C ALA A 340 6.21 28.72 20.28
N ARG A 341 5.69 27.77 21.08
CA ARG A 341 6.21 27.45 22.43
C ARG A 341 6.54 25.97 22.67
N GLY A 342 6.37 25.09 21.69
CA GLY A 342 6.57 23.64 21.81
C GLY A 342 8.02 23.15 21.85
N LEU A 343 9.02 24.03 21.69
CA LEU A 343 10.43 23.70 21.91
C LEU A 343 10.75 23.68 23.41
N LEU A 344 10.16 22.71 24.11
CA LEU A 344 10.08 22.64 25.57
C LEU A 344 11.45 22.40 26.24
N ARG A 345 11.71 23.13 27.34
CA ARG A 345 12.98 23.04 28.07
C ARG A 345 13.18 21.78 28.91
N LYS A 346 12.15 20.98 29.23
CA LYS A 346 12.31 19.78 30.12
C LYS A 346 12.86 18.54 29.39
N GLY A 347 12.95 18.54 28.05
CA GLY A 347 13.51 17.43 27.27
C GLY A 347 12.79 17.24 25.93
N VAL A 348 13.06 16.13 25.25
CA VAL A 348 12.50 15.83 23.91
C VAL A 348 11.40 14.76 23.90
N GLY A 349 11.16 14.05 25.01
CA GLY A 349 10.18 12.95 25.06
C GLY A 349 8.70 13.37 25.00
N LEU A 350 7.81 12.38 24.96
CA LEU A 350 6.39 12.58 24.61
C LEU A 350 5.56 13.39 25.63
N CYS A 351 5.84 13.27 26.94
CA CYS A 351 4.95 13.74 28.01
C CYS A 351 4.97 15.26 28.17
N HIS A 352 6.17 15.80 28.39
CA HIS A 352 6.46 17.20 28.67
C HIS A 352 7.71 17.68 27.90
N GLY A 353 7.94 17.08 26.73
CA GLY A 353 9.04 17.39 25.84
C GLY A 353 8.57 17.53 24.39
N VAL A 354 9.50 17.89 23.51
CA VAL A 354 9.21 18.37 22.15
C VAL A 354 8.41 17.36 21.31
N ALA A 355 8.61 16.05 21.48
CA ALA A 355 7.85 15.03 20.74
C ALA A 355 6.33 15.13 20.95
N GLY A 356 5.86 15.51 22.15
CA GLY A 356 4.43 15.72 22.41
C GLY A 356 3.85 16.89 21.61
N SER A 357 4.64 17.95 21.44
CA SER A 357 4.28 19.11 20.61
C SER A 357 4.33 18.78 19.11
N VAL A 358 5.30 17.97 18.66
CA VAL A 358 5.36 17.46 17.28
C VAL A 358 4.14 16.58 16.97
N TYR A 359 3.82 15.59 17.82
CA TYR A 359 2.62 14.75 17.64
C TYR A 359 1.31 15.56 17.59
N ALA A 360 1.21 16.63 18.37
CA ALA A 360 0.06 17.53 18.32
C ALA A 360 -0.03 18.30 17.00
N LEU A 361 1.07 18.90 16.51
CA LEU A 361 1.07 19.59 15.20
C LEU A 361 0.79 18.62 14.04
N LEU A 362 1.31 17.40 14.13
CA LEU A 362 1.02 16.32 13.18
C LEU A 362 -0.46 15.90 13.19
N ALA A 363 -1.13 15.90 14.34
CA ALA A 363 -2.58 15.65 14.43
C ALA A 363 -3.39 16.86 13.93
N VAL A 364 -2.93 18.10 14.14
CA VAL A 364 -3.58 19.28 13.54
C VAL A 364 -3.46 19.25 12.03
N SER A 365 -2.33 18.82 11.48
CA SER A 365 -2.13 18.60 10.03
C SER A 365 -3.16 17.63 9.46
N ASP A 366 -3.31 16.44 10.06
CA ASP A 366 -4.29 15.41 9.61
C ASP A 366 -5.76 15.88 9.65
N ALA A 367 -6.05 17.02 10.30
CA ALA A 367 -7.39 17.56 10.49
C ALA A 367 -7.64 18.88 9.75
N LEU A 368 -6.59 19.67 9.43
CA LEU A 368 -6.72 21.06 8.97
C LEU A 368 -5.84 21.47 7.77
N ASP A 369 -4.74 20.76 7.48
CA ASP A 369 -4.03 21.03 6.22
C ASP A 369 -4.96 20.62 5.07
N LYS A 370 -4.98 21.38 3.96
CA LYS A 370 -5.76 20.94 2.80
C LYS A 370 -5.19 19.60 2.34
N THR A 371 -6.07 18.66 2.07
CA THR A 371 -5.68 17.27 2.03
C THR A 371 -4.62 17.01 0.96
N LEU A 372 -3.54 16.32 1.38
CA LEU A 372 -2.66 15.54 0.49
C LEU A 372 -3.41 14.31 -0.10
N VAL A 373 -4.74 14.43 -0.22
CA VAL A 373 -5.77 13.44 -0.53
C VAL A 373 -6.99 14.23 -1.06
N GLY A 374 -6.90 14.80 -2.27
CA GLY A 374 -8.09 15.24 -3.03
C GLY A 374 -8.48 16.73 -3.06
N THR A 375 -7.55 17.66 -3.34
CA THR A 375 -7.92 18.91 -4.06
C THR A 375 -7.05 19.13 -5.29
N GLN A 376 -7.66 19.16 -6.48
CA GLN A 376 -6.99 19.16 -7.79
C GLN A 376 -6.36 20.51 -8.19
N GLY A 377 -5.42 20.43 -9.16
CA GLY A 377 -5.33 21.44 -10.23
C GLY A 377 -4.59 22.74 -9.92
N ARG A 378 -3.40 22.68 -9.31
CA ARG A 378 -2.46 23.81 -9.26
C ARG A 378 -1.00 23.37 -9.40
N ASP A 379 -0.28 23.94 -10.35
CA ASP A 379 1.16 23.67 -10.60
C ASP A 379 2.10 24.24 -9.52
N HIS A 380 1.56 24.79 -8.44
CA HIS A 380 2.31 25.38 -7.32
C HIS A 380 1.69 24.93 -5.99
N VAL A 381 2.52 24.33 -5.13
CA VAL A 381 2.17 24.10 -3.72
C VAL A 381 2.09 25.47 -3.03
N ASP A 382 0.91 25.83 -2.56
CA ASP A 382 0.68 27.02 -1.76
C ASP A 382 1.25 26.78 -0.34
N GLU A 383 1.90 27.79 0.28
CA GLU A 383 2.48 27.65 1.64
C GLU A 383 1.40 27.33 2.71
N ASN A 384 0.12 27.47 2.34
CA ASN A 384 -1.05 27.17 3.15
C ASN A 384 -1.52 25.71 3.09
N ASP A 385 -1.05 24.88 2.16
CA ASP A 385 -1.60 23.53 1.92
C ASP A 385 -0.88 22.41 2.70
N ALA A 386 0.34 22.66 3.21
CA ALA A 386 1.06 21.77 4.15
C ALA A 386 1.50 22.50 5.43
N TYR A 387 0.68 23.47 5.85
CA TYR A 387 1.01 24.51 6.83
C TYR A 387 1.36 23.97 8.22
N TRP A 388 0.65 22.95 8.71
CA TRP A 388 0.87 22.33 10.01
C TRP A 388 1.91 21.21 9.93
N LEU A 389 1.97 20.45 8.82
CA LEU A 389 3.03 19.46 8.59
C LEU A 389 4.41 20.10 8.63
N LEU A 390 4.62 21.20 7.89
CA LEU A 390 5.91 21.92 7.86
C LEU A 390 6.30 22.46 9.26
N ARG A 391 5.32 22.86 10.09
CA ARG A 391 5.54 23.28 11.48
C ARG A 391 5.98 22.12 12.36
N ALA A 392 5.39 20.95 12.20
CA ALA A 392 5.79 19.74 12.92
C ALA A 392 7.21 19.29 12.52
N VAL A 393 7.53 19.30 11.22
CA VAL A 393 8.86 18.98 10.66
C VAL A 393 9.92 19.91 11.23
N HIS A 394 9.71 21.23 11.16
CA HIS A 394 10.65 22.21 11.70
C HIS A 394 10.83 22.07 13.22
N LEU A 395 9.76 21.81 13.97
CA LEU A 395 9.87 21.60 15.42
C LEU A 395 10.64 20.30 15.77
N ALA A 396 10.54 19.25 14.95
CA ALA A 396 11.34 18.03 15.08
C ALA A 396 12.83 18.24 14.73
N ASP A 397 13.14 19.10 13.76
CA ASP A 397 14.52 19.50 13.41
C ASP A 397 15.17 20.32 14.53
N LEU A 398 14.46 21.32 15.09
CA LEU A 398 14.91 22.05 16.27
C LEU A 398 15.17 21.12 17.47
N ALA A 399 14.39 20.03 17.60
CA ALA A 399 14.61 19.02 18.63
C ALA A 399 15.85 18.15 18.40
N ALA A 400 16.31 17.96 17.15
CA ALA A 400 17.53 17.20 16.86
C ALA A 400 18.78 17.85 17.50
N ALA A 401 18.76 19.17 17.67
CA ALA A 401 19.81 19.93 18.34
C ALA A 401 19.86 19.77 19.88
N PHE A 402 19.03 18.91 20.50
CA PHE A 402 18.87 18.80 21.96
C PHE A 402 20.19 18.68 22.72
N GLN A 403 21.17 17.90 22.24
CA GLN A 403 22.46 17.75 22.91
C GLN A 403 23.20 19.09 23.05
N ALA A 404 23.15 19.94 22.03
CA ALA A 404 23.74 21.26 22.05
C ALA A 404 22.91 22.26 22.88
N LEU A 405 21.58 22.14 22.90
CA LEU A 405 20.72 22.94 23.78
C LEU A 405 20.98 22.61 25.26
N THR A 406 21.14 21.32 25.59
CA THR A 406 21.51 20.84 26.92
C THR A 406 22.90 21.33 27.35
N GLN A 407 23.91 21.23 26.48
CA GLN A 407 25.26 21.75 26.76
C GLN A 407 25.29 23.27 27.00
N LYS A 408 24.34 24.02 26.40
CA LYS A 408 24.17 25.47 26.59
C LYS A 408 23.28 25.84 27.80
N GLY A 409 22.75 24.86 28.53
CA GLY A 409 21.77 25.09 29.61
C GLY A 409 20.41 25.61 29.14
N GLN A 410 20.11 25.51 27.84
CA GLN A 410 18.85 25.95 27.23
C GLN A 410 17.76 24.86 27.28
N MET A 411 18.17 23.60 27.48
CA MET A 411 17.31 22.45 27.76
C MET A 411 17.89 21.66 28.95
N SER A 412 17.03 21.04 29.76
CA SER A 412 17.42 20.16 30.86
C SER A 412 17.70 18.75 30.36
N VAL A 413 18.57 18.01 31.06
CA VAL A 413 18.54 16.54 30.99
C VAL A 413 17.32 16.07 31.80
N PRO A 414 16.37 15.33 31.21
CA PRO A 414 15.26 14.74 31.95
C PRO A 414 15.73 13.55 32.80
N ASP A 415 14.93 13.16 33.80
CA ASP A 415 15.27 12.13 34.79
C ASP A 415 15.44 10.73 34.16
N ARG A 416 14.65 10.41 33.11
CA ARG A 416 14.78 9.19 32.29
C ARG A 416 15.15 9.53 30.83
N PRO A 417 16.42 9.89 30.51
CA PRO A 417 16.81 10.48 29.20
C PRO A 417 16.76 9.55 27.99
N TYR A 418 16.55 8.24 28.20
CA TYR A 418 16.34 7.25 27.13
C TYR A 418 14.89 6.75 27.03
N SER A 419 13.97 7.29 27.86
CA SER A 419 12.57 6.86 27.89
C SER A 419 11.73 7.39 26.71
N LEU A 420 10.54 6.81 26.53
CA LEU A 420 9.50 7.31 25.63
C LEU A 420 8.93 8.67 26.11
N TYR A 421 8.66 8.80 27.42
CA TYR A 421 7.90 9.92 27.97
C TYR A 421 8.72 11.18 28.23
N GLU A 422 10.00 11.07 28.56
CA GLU A 422 10.85 12.24 28.85
C GLU A 422 12.06 12.35 27.92
N GLY A 423 12.59 11.20 27.49
CA GLY A 423 13.86 11.08 26.78
C GLY A 423 13.76 10.96 25.26
N ILE A 424 14.88 10.54 24.67
CA ILE A 424 15.01 10.47 23.20
C ILE A 424 14.07 9.46 22.54
N GLY A 425 13.55 8.46 23.27
CA GLY A 425 12.65 7.44 22.71
C GLY A 425 11.37 8.05 22.11
N GLY A 426 10.77 9.03 22.79
CA GLY A 426 9.61 9.75 22.27
C GLY A 426 9.93 10.55 21.01
N MET A 427 11.13 11.13 20.95
CA MET A 427 11.60 11.90 19.79
C MET A 427 11.95 11.00 18.60
N CYS A 428 12.42 9.78 18.82
CA CYS A 428 12.60 8.78 17.77
C CYS A 428 11.25 8.35 17.16
N CYS A 429 10.21 8.12 17.98
CA CYS A 429 8.86 7.85 17.48
C CYS A 429 8.31 9.04 16.67
N ALA A 430 8.41 10.26 17.21
CA ALA A 430 7.98 11.46 16.50
C ALA A 430 8.72 11.65 15.18
N TRP A 431 10.04 11.40 15.12
CA TRP A 431 10.81 11.47 13.89
C TRP A 431 10.43 10.39 12.87
N ALA A 432 10.15 9.16 13.30
CA ALA A 432 9.63 8.13 12.39
C ALA A 432 8.30 8.58 11.78
N GLU A 433 7.37 9.08 12.60
CA GLU A 433 6.07 9.61 12.15
C GLU A 433 6.19 10.82 11.20
N VAL A 434 7.19 11.70 11.42
CA VAL A 434 7.54 12.81 10.52
C VAL A 434 8.09 12.27 9.20
N VAL A 435 9.03 11.33 9.21
CA VAL A 435 9.60 10.74 7.98
C VAL A 435 8.54 10.02 7.17
N THR A 436 7.63 9.29 7.80
CA THR A 436 6.53 8.60 7.11
C THR A 436 5.60 9.58 6.40
N ARG A 437 5.19 10.67 7.07
CA ARG A 437 4.39 11.71 6.40
C ARG A 437 5.18 12.53 5.38
N LEU A 438 6.49 12.70 5.53
CA LEU A 438 7.31 13.29 4.47
C LEU A 438 7.51 12.34 3.29
N GLY A 439 7.32 11.03 3.47
CA GLY A 439 7.13 10.06 2.39
C GLY A 439 5.78 10.27 1.71
N ALA A 440 4.67 10.20 2.45
CA ALA A 440 3.32 10.36 1.91
C ALA A 440 3.06 11.74 1.26
N ALA A 441 3.62 12.82 1.83
CA ALA A 441 3.55 14.18 1.26
C ALA A 441 4.45 14.37 0.02
N LYS A 442 5.32 13.39 -0.26
CA LYS A 442 6.07 13.27 -1.51
C LYS A 442 5.47 12.16 -2.36
N GLY A 443 4.28 12.42 -2.92
CA GLY A 443 3.77 11.62 -4.03
C GLY A 443 4.84 11.55 -5.12
N GLY A 444 5.48 10.39 -5.28
CA GLY A 444 6.54 10.16 -6.25
C GLY A 444 7.86 10.93 -6.04
N LEU A 445 8.49 10.85 -4.86
CA LEU A 445 9.93 10.55 -4.94
C LEU A 445 10.08 9.04 -5.14
N PRO A 446 10.78 8.57 -6.18
CA PRO A 446 11.04 7.15 -6.33
C PRO A 446 11.87 6.61 -5.16
N PRO A 447 11.81 5.30 -4.89
CA PRO A 447 12.74 4.66 -3.97
C PRO A 447 14.19 4.97 -4.38
N THR A 448 15.08 5.16 -3.39
CA THR A 448 16.50 5.48 -3.64
C THR A 448 17.29 4.35 -4.30
N ASN A 449 16.66 3.18 -4.46
CA ASN A 449 17.08 2.10 -5.33
C ASN A 449 16.00 1.95 -6.42
N PRO A 450 16.36 1.96 -7.72
CA PRO A 450 15.43 1.60 -8.78
C PRO A 450 15.24 0.07 -8.82
N ASP A 451 14.48 -0.41 -9.79
CA ASP A 451 14.30 -1.82 -10.13
C ASP A 451 13.61 -2.64 -9.00
N LEU A 452 12.93 -1.92 -8.10
CA LEU A 452 12.16 -2.46 -6.98
C LEU A 452 10.65 -2.32 -7.21
N PHE A 453 9.90 -3.17 -6.51
CA PHE A 453 8.48 -2.98 -6.25
C PHE A 453 8.27 -2.11 -4.99
N GLU A 454 7.27 -1.23 -5.03
CA GLU A 454 6.74 -0.51 -3.89
C GLU A 454 5.25 -0.81 -3.71
N ASP A 455 4.71 -0.63 -2.50
CA ASP A 455 3.30 -0.88 -2.22
C ASP A 455 2.40 0.10 -2.99
N GLY A 456 1.54 -0.45 -3.85
CA GLY A 456 0.58 0.29 -4.68
C GLY A 456 -0.75 0.56 -3.97
N GLY A 457 -0.89 0.21 -2.70
CA GLY A 457 -2.14 0.33 -1.98
C GLY A 457 -3.17 -0.72 -2.39
N ASN A 458 -4.45 -0.43 -2.10
CA ASN A 458 -5.56 -1.37 -2.32
C ASN A 458 -6.51 -0.87 -3.42
N THR A 459 -6.85 -1.74 -4.36
CA THR A 459 -7.72 -1.43 -5.51
C THR A 459 -9.22 -1.58 -5.23
N LEU A 460 -9.60 -2.01 -4.02
CA LEU A 460 -10.96 -2.32 -3.53
C LEU A 460 -11.73 -3.45 -4.26
N VAL A 461 -11.43 -3.65 -5.55
CA VAL A 461 -11.92 -4.71 -6.44
C VAL A 461 -10.71 -5.39 -7.08
N SER A 462 -10.83 -6.61 -7.58
CA SER A 462 -9.73 -7.27 -8.29
C SER A 462 -9.45 -6.55 -9.61
N ALA A 463 -8.20 -6.17 -9.84
CA ALA A 463 -7.81 -5.38 -11.02
C ALA A 463 -7.68 -6.25 -12.29
N MET A 464 -8.79 -6.86 -12.70
CA MET A 464 -8.88 -7.70 -13.88
C MET A 464 -8.66 -6.92 -15.18
N MET A 465 -9.18 -5.70 -15.24
CA MET A 465 -9.04 -4.76 -16.35
C MET A 465 -8.57 -3.40 -15.82
N LEU A 466 -7.56 -2.81 -16.47
CA LEU A 466 -7.12 -1.43 -16.19
C LEU A 466 -7.03 -0.59 -17.46
N PHE A 467 -7.28 0.71 -17.33
CA PHE A 467 -6.97 1.70 -18.35
C PHE A 467 -6.62 3.06 -17.73
N LEU A 468 -5.75 3.82 -18.39
CA LEU A 468 -5.37 5.16 -17.94
C LEU A 468 -6.41 6.18 -18.40
N GLY A 469 -7.08 6.85 -17.46
CA GLY A 469 -8.07 7.86 -17.76
C GLY A 469 -7.46 9.23 -18.05
N ASN A 470 -6.52 9.67 -17.22
CA ASN A 470 -5.84 10.97 -17.33
C ASN A 470 -4.47 10.96 -16.61
N GLU A 471 -3.88 12.14 -16.38
CA GLU A 471 -2.58 12.32 -15.72
C GLU A 471 -2.60 11.96 -14.20
N GLU A 472 -3.79 11.78 -13.60
CA GLU A 472 -4.01 11.55 -12.16
C GLU A 472 -4.62 10.16 -11.83
N LYS A 473 -5.39 9.56 -12.73
CA LYS A 473 -6.30 8.43 -12.45
C LYS A 473 -6.14 7.22 -13.37
N VAL A 474 -6.12 6.04 -12.76
CA VAL A 474 -6.33 4.73 -13.42
C VAL A 474 -7.75 4.26 -13.12
N TYR A 475 -8.46 3.76 -14.12
CA TYR A 475 -9.76 3.13 -13.94
C TYR A 475 -9.58 1.61 -13.86
N ILE A 476 -10.32 1.00 -12.95
CA ILE A 476 -10.25 -0.42 -12.61
C ILE A 476 -11.63 -1.03 -12.81
N LEU A 477 -11.70 -2.12 -13.57
CA LEU A 477 -12.90 -2.95 -13.68
C LEU A 477 -12.59 -4.39 -13.28
N ASP A 478 -13.58 -5.02 -12.68
CA ASP A 478 -13.59 -6.38 -12.18
C ASP A 478 -14.84 -7.10 -12.72
N LYS A 479 -15.02 -8.38 -12.39
CA LYS A 479 -16.29 -9.09 -12.61
C LYS A 479 -17.30 -8.81 -11.49
N ALA A 480 -18.58 -9.03 -11.74
CA ALA A 480 -19.58 -9.06 -10.68
C ALA A 480 -19.31 -10.25 -9.72
N GLU A 481 -18.71 -9.97 -8.56
CA GLU A 481 -18.39 -10.98 -7.55
C GLU A 481 -18.51 -10.44 -6.11
N GLY A 482 -18.31 -11.30 -5.11
CA GLY A 482 -18.53 -11.05 -3.69
C GLY A 482 -17.55 -10.08 -3.01
N ASN A 483 -17.11 -9.03 -3.70
CA ASN A 483 -16.16 -8.04 -3.22
C ASN A 483 -16.62 -7.39 -1.90
N ALA A 484 -15.68 -7.26 -0.95
CA ALA A 484 -15.95 -6.70 0.36
C ALA A 484 -16.20 -5.18 0.33
N ALA A 485 -15.68 -4.50 -0.69
CA ALA A 485 -16.04 -3.12 -0.99
C ALA A 485 -17.49 -3.06 -1.51
N GLN A 486 -18.24 -2.04 -1.09
CA GLN A 486 -19.65 -1.90 -1.42
C GLN A 486 -19.90 -0.54 -2.06
N VAL A 487 -20.70 -0.52 -3.13
CA VAL A 487 -21.24 0.67 -3.78
C VAL A 487 -22.76 0.59 -3.72
N GLU A 488 -23.46 1.65 -3.33
CA GLU A 488 -24.94 1.73 -3.32
C GLU A 488 -25.70 0.61 -2.55
N GLY A 489 -25.00 -0.19 -1.72
CA GLY A 489 -25.58 -1.32 -0.98
C GLY A 489 -25.44 -2.69 -1.65
N ARG A 490 -24.60 -2.80 -2.69
CA ARG A 490 -24.21 -4.04 -3.37
C ARG A 490 -22.66 -4.13 -3.46
N PRO A 491 -22.07 -5.31 -3.75
CA PRO A 491 -20.64 -5.41 -4.04
C PRO A 491 -20.21 -4.48 -5.16
N ALA A 492 -19.00 -3.92 -5.03
CA ALA A 492 -18.38 -3.12 -6.08
C ALA A 492 -17.56 -4.01 -7.04
N TRP A 493 -17.65 -3.74 -8.34
CA TRP A 493 -16.78 -4.32 -9.37
C TRP A 493 -16.22 -3.28 -10.34
N GLY A 494 -16.26 -2.01 -9.94
CA GLY A 494 -15.51 -0.93 -10.56
C GLY A 494 -14.88 -0.04 -9.49
N ALA A 495 -13.72 0.54 -9.80
CA ALA A 495 -13.06 1.51 -8.95
C ALA A 495 -12.25 2.52 -9.77
N VAL A 496 -11.97 3.69 -9.19
CA VAL A 496 -11.05 4.69 -9.72
C VAL A 496 -9.90 4.85 -8.75
N TYR A 497 -8.69 4.56 -9.22
CA TYR A 497 -7.45 4.62 -8.44
C TYR A 497 -6.71 5.94 -8.70
N ASP A 498 -6.36 6.62 -7.61
CA ASP A 498 -5.58 7.85 -7.58
C ASP A 498 -4.08 7.54 -7.52
N ILE A 499 -3.34 7.96 -8.54
CA ILE A 499 -1.92 7.61 -8.71
C ILE A 499 -1.04 8.24 -7.63
N ALA A 500 -1.39 9.43 -7.12
CA ALA A 500 -0.55 10.20 -6.21
C ALA A 500 -0.70 9.75 -4.73
N SER A 501 -1.93 9.47 -4.30
CA SER A 501 -2.26 9.02 -2.94
C SER A 501 -2.35 7.50 -2.79
N ARG A 502 -2.29 6.76 -3.90
CA ARG A 502 -2.41 5.29 -3.98
C ARG A 502 -3.69 4.74 -3.34
N GLN A 503 -4.77 5.52 -3.40
CA GLN A 503 -6.10 5.14 -2.90
C GLN A 503 -7.05 4.85 -4.07
N ALA A 504 -7.93 3.87 -3.90
CA ALA A 504 -9.05 3.65 -4.82
C ALA A 504 -10.39 4.06 -4.18
N GLU A 505 -11.30 4.56 -5.01
CA GLU A 505 -12.71 4.84 -4.67
C GLU A 505 -13.61 3.95 -5.53
N VAL A 506 -14.70 3.41 -4.99
CA VAL A 506 -15.62 2.53 -5.73
C VAL A 506 -16.41 3.30 -6.80
N MET A 507 -16.65 2.66 -7.94
CA MET A 507 -17.40 3.22 -9.07
C MET A 507 -18.68 2.38 -9.33
N PRO A 508 -19.86 3.01 -9.51
CA PRO A 508 -21.12 2.30 -9.75
C PRO A 508 -21.19 1.75 -11.19
N VAL A 509 -20.55 0.60 -11.40
CA VAL A 509 -20.70 -0.23 -12.61
C VAL A 509 -21.84 -1.21 -12.36
N VAL A 510 -22.85 -1.27 -13.24
CA VAL A 510 -24.07 -2.08 -13.04
C VAL A 510 -24.13 -3.34 -13.89
N THR A 511 -23.32 -3.41 -14.94
CA THR A 511 -23.25 -4.54 -15.87
C THR A 511 -22.05 -5.42 -15.54
N ASN A 512 -22.17 -6.72 -15.83
CA ASN A 512 -21.08 -7.67 -15.63
C ASN A 512 -20.01 -7.53 -16.73
N VAL A 513 -19.15 -6.52 -16.60
CA VAL A 513 -18.03 -6.25 -17.51
C VAL A 513 -16.94 -7.33 -17.52
N PHE A 514 -17.14 -8.44 -16.80
CA PHE A 514 -16.30 -9.64 -16.79
C PHE A 514 -15.93 -10.05 -18.22
N CYS A 515 -14.64 -10.04 -18.53
CA CYS A 515 -14.10 -10.50 -19.81
C CYS A 515 -14.57 -9.72 -21.05
N ALA A 516 -14.99 -8.46 -20.87
CA ALA A 516 -15.12 -7.50 -21.95
C ALA A 516 -13.77 -7.23 -22.64
N SER A 517 -13.83 -6.63 -23.83
CA SER A 517 -12.74 -5.78 -24.32
C SER A 517 -13.06 -4.31 -24.08
N GLY A 518 -12.10 -3.41 -24.32
CA GLY A 518 -12.35 -1.98 -24.23
C GLY A 518 -11.33 -1.17 -25.02
N MET A 519 -11.70 0.06 -25.38
CA MET A 519 -10.86 0.96 -26.16
C MET A 519 -11.17 2.43 -25.84
N HIS A 520 -10.20 3.29 -26.12
CA HIS A 520 -10.41 4.73 -26.15
C HIS A 520 -11.14 5.16 -27.42
N MET A 521 -11.91 6.24 -27.33
CA MET A 521 -12.48 6.96 -28.46
C MET A 521 -11.64 8.23 -28.74
N PRO A 522 -11.72 8.84 -29.93
CA PRO A 522 -10.88 9.98 -30.31
C PRO A 522 -10.98 11.21 -29.40
N ASN A 523 -12.11 11.40 -28.73
CA ASN A 523 -12.38 12.47 -27.78
C ASN A 523 -11.74 12.27 -26.39
N GLY A 524 -11.19 11.09 -26.09
CA GLY A 524 -10.64 10.74 -24.77
C GLY A 524 -11.56 9.93 -23.84
N SER A 525 -12.83 9.70 -24.19
CA SER A 525 -13.68 8.75 -23.42
C SER A 525 -13.30 7.31 -23.76
N TYR A 526 -13.42 6.40 -22.79
CA TYR A 526 -13.29 4.95 -23.04
C TYR A 526 -14.68 4.30 -23.21
N ALA A 527 -14.70 3.15 -23.89
CA ALA A 527 -15.88 2.31 -24.07
C ALA A 527 -15.49 0.83 -23.89
N THR A 528 -16.39 0.06 -23.28
CA THR A 528 -16.30 -1.40 -23.13
C THR A 528 -17.17 -2.12 -24.14
N PHE A 529 -16.73 -3.29 -24.58
CA PHE A 529 -17.37 -4.09 -25.61
C PHE A 529 -17.50 -5.54 -25.13
N GLY A 530 -18.72 -5.91 -24.75
CA GLY A 530 -19.03 -7.22 -24.21
C GLY A 530 -18.90 -7.28 -22.69
N GLY A 531 -18.81 -8.51 -22.20
CA GLY A 531 -18.94 -8.84 -20.78
C GLY A 531 -19.51 -10.24 -20.64
N ASN A 532 -20.12 -10.50 -19.49
CA ASN A 532 -20.92 -11.68 -19.18
C ASN A 532 -22.40 -11.28 -18.96
N ALA A 533 -23.29 -12.27 -18.93
CA ALA A 533 -24.64 -12.13 -18.40
C ALA A 533 -24.64 -11.90 -16.88
N ALA A 534 -25.80 -11.57 -16.31
CA ALA A 534 -25.94 -11.37 -14.87
C ALA A 534 -25.65 -12.66 -14.09
N ILE A 535 -24.89 -12.56 -12.99
CA ILE A 535 -24.55 -13.69 -12.10
C ILE A 535 -24.82 -13.39 -10.63
N GLY A 536 -25.08 -14.46 -9.88
CA GLY A 536 -25.24 -14.44 -8.42
C GLY A 536 -24.08 -15.11 -7.68
N PRO A 537 -24.12 -15.10 -6.33
CA PRO A 537 -23.02 -15.56 -5.49
C PRO A 537 -22.52 -16.98 -5.78
N GLY A 538 -21.20 -17.13 -5.81
CA GLY A 538 -20.48 -18.33 -6.25
C GLY A 538 -20.24 -18.40 -7.76
N GLY A 539 -20.49 -17.31 -8.50
CA GLY A 539 -20.54 -17.31 -9.97
C GLY A 539 -21.67 -18.17 -10.54
N ASN A 540 -22.79 -18.26 -9.82
CA ASN A 540 -23.98 -18.97 -10.28
C ASN A 540 -24.77 -18.14 -11.29
N ILE A 541 -25.58 -18.81 -12.12
CA ILE A 541 -26.61 -18.13 -12.93
C ILE A 541 -27.54 -17.38 -11.96
N SER A 542 -27.89 -16.14 -12.29
CA SER A 542 -28.70 -15.26 -11.44
C SER A 542 -30.13 -15.77 -11.19
N ASP A 543 -30.79 -15.21 -10.16
CA ASP A 543 -32.14 -15.63 -9.78
C ASP A 543 -33.25 -15.17 -10.77
N ILE A 544 -32.99 -14.17 -11.61
CA ILE A 544 -33.86 -13.79 -12.74
C ILE A 544 -33.13 -14.05 -14.07
N THR A 545 -33.63 -15.05 -14.81
CA THR A 545 -33.14 -15.45 -16.14
C THR A 545 -34.09 -15.04 -17.26
N TYR A 546 -33.56 -14.81 -18.46
CA TYR A 546 -34.37 -14.43 -19.61
C TYR A 546 -35.48 -15.45 -19.94
N ALA A 547 -36.65 -14.94 -20.33
CA ALA A 547 -37.84 -15.74 -20.62
C ALA A 547 -37.62 -16.75 -21.77
N GLY A 548 -37.28 -17.98 -21.41
CA GLY A 548 -37.02 -19.10 -22.33
C GLY A 548 -35.54 -19.53 -22.41
N ASN A 549 -34.62 -18.82 -21.77
CA ASN A 549 -33.20 -19.19 -21.67
C ASN A 549 -32.75 -19.27 -20.19
N PRO A 550 -32.90 -20.43 -19.52
CA PRO A 550 -32.52 -20.60 -18.11
C PRO A 550 -31.00 -20.65 -17.86
N TYR A 551 -30.18 -20.43 -18.90
CA TYR A 551 -28.71 -20.44 -18.84
C TYR A 551 -28.09 -19.04 -19.03
N GLN A 552 -28.91 -17.98 -19.08
CA GLN A 552 -28.47 -16.60 -19.15
C GLN A 552 -29.25 -15.75 -18.13
N GLY A 553 -28.52 -15.11 -17.22
CA GLY A 553 -29.09 -14.17 -16.25
C GLY A 553 -29.46 -12.84 -16.90
N GLU A 554 -30.64 -12.32 -16.57
CA GLU A 554 -31.13 -10.98 -16.93
C GLU A 554 -30.85 -10.00 -15.78
N TYR A 555 -31.03 -10.46 -14.54
CA TYR A 555 -30.73 -9.72 -13.31
C TYR A 555 -30.44 -10.67 -12.12
N ASP A 556 -29.59 -10.26 -11.17
CA ASP A 556 -29.41 -10.93 -9.87
C ASP A 556 -29.87 -10.04 -8.70
N THR A 557 -30.74 -10.54 -7.82
CA THR A 557 -31.26 -9.76 -6.68
C THR A 557 -30.27 -9.54 -5.53
N VAL A 558 -29.14 -10.27 -5.48
CA VAL A 558 -28.13 -10.16 -4.41
C VAL A 558 -26.99 -9.22 -4.80
N TYR A 559 -26.44 -9.40 -6.00
CA TYR A 559 -25.40 -8.51 -6.54
C TYR A 559 -25.95 -7.27 -7.23
N GLN A 560 -27.25 -7.27 -7.57
CA GLN A 560 -27.89 -6.22 -8.38
C GLN A 560 -27.14 -6.00 -9.71
N ASP A 561 -26.69 -7.10 -10.29
CA ASP A 561 -25.99 -7.21 -11.57
C ASP A 561 -27.02 -7.31 -12.70
N TYR A 562 -26.82 -6.57 -13.79
CA TYR A 562 -27.78 -6.40 -14.89
C TYR A 562 -27.17 -6.70 -16.27
N ASP A 563 -27.93 -7.38 -17.13
CA ASP A 563 -27.63 -7.44 -18.57
C ASP A 563 -28.24 -6.19 -19.28
N GLY A 564 -27.44 -5.10 -19.39
CA GLY A 564 -27.69 -3.96 -20.28
C GLY A 564 -28.61 -2.81 -19.80
N LEU A 565 -28.69 -2.54 -18.49
CA LEU A 565 -29.58 -1.51 -17.92
C LEU A 565 -29.20 -0.06 -18.31
N LEU A 566 -30.18 0.86 -18.35
CA LEU A 566 -29.94 2.30 -18.34
C LEU A 566 -29.56 2.82 -16.94
N VAL A 567 -28.42 3.52 -16.82
CA VAL A 567 -28.08 4.34 -15.65
C VAL A 567 -27.82 5.80 -16.06
N PRO A 568 -28.61 6.76 -15.56
CA PRO A 568 -28.32 8.19 -15.74
C PRO A 568 -27.35 8.71 -14.66
N GLU A 569 -26.54 9.71 -15.06
CA GLU A 569 -25.73 10.60 -14.19
C GLU A 569 -24.37 10.07 -13.65
N CYS A 570 -23.34 10.19 -14.51
CA CYS A 570 -21.95 10.56 -14.18
C CYS A 570 -21.09 9.66 -13.25
N ASN A 571 -20.59 8.55 -13.80
CA ASN A 571 -19.13 8.25 -13.79
C ASN A 571 -18.83 7.08 -14.73
N TRP A 572 -19.61 6.00 -14.56
CA TRP A 572 -19.93 5.05 -15.60
C TRP A 572 -21.10 5.60 -16.44
N PHE A 573 -21.29 5.11 -17.66
CA PHE A 573 -22.49 5.39 -18.47
C PHE A 573 -22.91 4.12 -19.20
N ASP A 574 -24.03 3.55 -18.76
CA ASP A 574 -24.58 2.32 -19.30
C ASP A 574 -25.97 2.59 -19.90
N ASN A 575 -26.17 2.18 -21.15
CA ASN A 575 -27.40 2.38 -21.90
C ASN A 575 -27.38 1.58 -23.20
N ALA A 576 -27.93 0.35 -23.19
CA ALA A 576 -28.00 -0.51 -24.37
C ALA A 576 -28.73 0.11 -25.59
N SER A 577 -29.54 1.16 -25.41
CA SER A 577 -30.21 1.88 -26.52
C SER A 577 -29.32 2.93 -27.21
N LEU A 578 -28.11 3.20 -26.68
CA LEU A 578 -27.14 4.13 -27.24
C LEU A 578 -25.75 3.50 -27.41
N LEU A 579 -25.39 2.54 -26.56
CA LEU A 579 -24.15 1.76 -26.57
C LEU A 579 -24.52 0.27 -26.60
N SER A 580 -24.52 -0.35 -27.77
CA SER A 580 -24.75 -1.79 -27.92
C SER A 580 -23.94 -2.38 -29.07
N MET A 581 -23.54 -3.64 -28.89
CA MET A 581 -23.03 -4.50 -29.96
C MET A 581 -24.20 -5.22 -30.63
N GLN A 582 -23.97 -5.68 -31.86
CA GLN A 582 -24.92 -6.47 -32.65
C GLN A 582 -24.89 -7.96 -32.28
N ARG A 583 -23.81 -8.42 -31.64
CA ARG A 583 -23.63 -9.78 -31.12
C ARG A 583 -23.23 -9.77 -29.65
N GLN A 584 -23.60 -10.81 -28.91
CA GLN A 584 -23.09 -11.07 -27.57
C GLN A 584 -21.64 -11.56 -27.68
N ARG A 585 -20.73 -11.01 -26.85
CA ARG A 585 -19.30 -11.34 -26.88
C ARG A 585 -18.67 -11.34 -25.50
N TRP A 586 -18.06 -12.46 -25.14
CA TRP A 586 -17.12 -12.65 -24.04
C TRP A 586 -15.75 -12.97 -24.67
N TYR A 587 -14.64 -12.36 -24.22
CA TYR A 587 -13.30 -12.46 -24.82
C TYR A 587 -13.20 -12.00 -26.29
N SER A 588 -13.96 -10.96 -26.68
CA SER A 588 -13.75 -10.26 -27.95
C SER A 588 -12.38 -9.57 -27.99
N ALA A 589 -11.75 -9.48 -29.16
CA ALA A 589 -10.65 -8.54 -29.37
C ALA A 589 -11.19 -7.16 -29.78
N ALA A 590 -10.52 -6.09 -29.34
CA ALA A 590 -10.78 -4.72 -29.79
C ALA A 590 -9.49 -4.03 -30.23
N GLU A 591 -9.50 -3.36 -31.40
CA GLU A 591 -8.39 -2.57 -31.92
C GLU A 591 -8.96 -1.37 -32.72
N PRO A 592 -8.47 -0.13 -32.53
CA PRO A 592 -8.99 1.03 -33.23
C PRO A 592 -8.42 1.13 -34.65
N LEU A 593 -9.18 1.77 -35.53
CA LEU A 593 -8.83 2.11 -36.91
C LEU A 593 -8.28 3.55 -37.02
N GLY A 594 -7.65 3.88 -38.15
CA GLY A 594 -7.15 5.24 -38.42
C GLY A 594 -8.23 6.33 -38.57
N ASP A 595 -9.51 5.96 -38.56
CA ASP A 595 -10.63 6.90 -38.45
C ASP A 595 -11.19 7.02 -37.02
N GLY A 596 -10.60 6.32 -36.03
CA GLY A 596 -11.04 6.37 -34.65
C GLY A 596 -12.30 5.56 -34.32
N SER A 597 -12.82 4.77 -35.26
CA SER A 597 -13.75 3.68 -34.93
C SER A 597 -12.98 2.44 -34.44
N VAL A 598 -13.66 1.56 -33.72
CA VAL A 598 -13.08 0.34 -33.12
C VAL A 598 -13.60 -0.88 -33.85
N ALA A 599 -12.71 -1.78 -34.26
CA ALA A 599 -13.08 -3.12 -34.72
C ALA A 599 -13.27 -4.03 -33.51
N ILE A 600 -14.38 -4.77 -33.45
CA ILE A 600 -14.69 -5.73 -32.38
C ILE A 600 -14.79 -7.10 -33.02
N ILE A 601 -13.98 -8.06 -32.56
CA ILE A 601 -13.66 -9.27 -33.33
C ILE A 601 -13.78 -10.53 -32.47
N GLY A 602 -14.57 -11.51 -32.93
CA GLY A 602 -14.69 -12.84 -32.32
C GLY A 602 -15.33 -12.86 -30.93
N GLY A 603 -15.07 -13.96 -30.22
CA GLY A 603 -15.47 -14.20 -28.83
C GLY A 603 -16.26 -15.50 -28.62
N PHE A 604 -16.79 -15.64 -27.41
CA PHE A 604 -17.82 -16.59 -27.04
C PHE A 604 -19.18 -15.86 -26.96
N VAL A 605 -20.28 -16.60 -27.11
CA VAL A 605 -21.64 -16.11 -26.78
C VAL A 605 -21.92 -16.25 -25.27
N ASN A 606 -21.32 -17.25 -24.61
CA ASN A 606 -21.40 -17.48 -23.16
C ASN A 606 -20.11 -18.16 -22.67
N GLY A 607 -19.79 -18.07 -21.37
CA GLY A 607 -18.48 -18.37 -20.81
C GLY A 607 -17.96 -19.80 -20.96
N GLY A 608 -16.63 -19.92 -20.97
CA GLY A 608 -15.93 -21.20 -20.90
C GLY A 608 -14.41 -21.07 -20.88
N TYR A 609 -13.73 -22.21 -20.77
CA TYR A 609 -12.27 -22.34 -20.84
C TYR A 609 -11.73 -22.20 -22.27
N VAL A 610 -12.37 -22.84 -23.25
CA VAL A 610 -12.12 -22.71 -24.69
C VAL A 610 -13.45 -22.67 -25.44
N ASN A 611 -13.55 -21.92 -26.55
CA ASN A 611 -14.81 -21.82 -27.31
C ASN A 611 -14.99 -22.97 -28.29
N ARG A 612 -14.90 -24.21 -27.78
CA ARG A 612 -15.21 -25.45 -28.50
C ARG A 612 -15.40 -26.65 -27.58
N ASN A 613 -15.83 -27.77 -28.17
CA ASN A 613 -15.62 -29.11 -27.63
C ASN A 613 -14.49 -29.84 -28.39
N TYR A 614 -13.86 -30.83 -27.74
CA TYR A 614 -13.07 -31.85 -28.43
C TYR A 614 -13.91 -33.12 -28.66
N PRO A 615 -13.90 -33.73 -29.86
CA PRO A 615 -13.30 -33.19 -31.10
C PRO A 615 -14.09 -32.00 -31.63
N ASN A 616 -13.40 -31.02 -32.23
CA ASN A 616 -14.07 -29.90 -32.90
C ASN A 616 -14.85 -30.45 -34.12
N VAL A 617 -16.17 -30.25 -34.12
CA VAL A 617 -17.09 -30.78 -35.14
C VAL A 617 -18.05 -29.73 -35.70
N ASP A 618 -18.15 -28.56 -35.07
CA ASP A 618 -18.85 -27.38 -35.59
C ASP A 618 -17.95 -26.15 -35.39
N PRO A 619 -16.87 -26.01 -36.17
CA PRO A 619 -15.89 -24.95 -35.96
C PRO A 619 -16.44 -23.54 -36.18
N THR A 620 -17.67 -23.40 -36.71
CA THR A 620 -18.25 -22.10 -37.03
C THR A 620 -18.96 -21.49 -35.83
N TYR A 621 -19.82 -22.26 -35.16
CA TYR A 621 -20.64 -21.75 -34.05
C TYR A 621 -20.55 -22.61 -32.78
N GLU A 622 -19.98 -23.81 -32.84
CA GLU A 622 -19.89 -24.77 -31.73
C GLU A 622 -21.24 -24.95 -31.00
N GLY A 623 -22.31 -25.19 -31.77
CA GLY A 623 -23.68 -25.32 -31.25
C GLY A 623 -24.36 -24.01 -30.86
N GLY A 624 -23.75 -22.85 -31.16
CA GLY A 624 -24.23 -21.51 -30.83
C GLY A 624 -23.50 -20.83 -29.67
N ALA A 625 -22.38 -21.40 -29.20
CA ALA A 625 -21.59 -20.87 -28.08
C ALA A 625 -20.32 -20.11 -28.53
N ALA A 626 -19.89 -20.22 -29.79
CA ALA A 626 -18.83 -19.40 -30.38
C ALA A 626 -19.40 -18.28 -31.26
N GLU A 627 -18.77 -17.11 -31.26
CA GLU A 627 -19.17 -15.94 -32.06
C GLU A 627 -18.09 -15.64 -33.13
N PRO A 628 -18.24 -16.13 -34.38
CA PRO A 628 -17.20 -16.05 -35.42
C PRO A 628 -17.20 -14.73 -36.21
N THR A 629 -18.08 -13.77 -35.90
CA THR A 629 -18.18 -12.50 -36.63
C THR A 629 -17.23 -11.42 -36.11
N TYR A 630 -17.07 -10.38 -36.93
CA TYR A 630 -16.59 -9.07 -36.50
C TYR A 630 -17.68 -8.00 -36.70
N GLU A 631 -17.51 -6.88 -36.02
CA GLU A 631 -18.33 -5.67 -36.17
C GLU A 631 -17.53 -4.40 -35.82
N PHE A 632 -18.19 -3.24 -35.80
CA PHE A 632 -17.56 -1.96 -35.48
C PHE A 632 -18.34 -1.15 -34.45
N TYR A 633 -17.62 -0.35 -33.67
CA TYR A 633 -18.19 0.74 -32.89
C TYR A 633 -17.58 2.10 -33.30
N PRO A 634 -18.38 3.12 -33.68
CA PRO A 634 -19.79 3.02 -34.05
C PRO A 634 -20.02 2.08 -35.25
N SER A 635 -21.23 1.54 -35.39
CA SER A 635 -21.52 0.55 -36.44
C SER A 635 -21.33 1.11 -37.85
N LYS A 636 -20.73 0.28 -38.71
CA LYS A 636 -20.52 0.52 -40.15
C LYS A 636 -21.37 -0.41 -41.04
N GLY A 637 -22.21 -1.24 -40.44
CA GLY A 637 -22.98 -2.29 -41.11
C GLY A 637 -23.16 -3.54 -40.24
N GLU A 638 -23.81 -4.56 -40.81
CA GLU A 638 -24.14 -5.82 -40.14
C GLU A 638 -22.88 -6.61 -39.70
N ALA A 639 -22.92 -7.19 -38.50
CA ALA A 639 -21.88 -8.09 -38.00
C ALA A 639 -21.68 -9.30 -38.93
N THR A 640 -20.46 -9.46 -39.44
CA THR A 640 -20.13 -10.31 -40.60
C THR A 640 -19.14 -11.42 -40.23
N ILE A 641 -19.33 -12.64 -40.75
CA ILE A 641 -18.49 -13.80 -40.43
C ILE A 641 -17.06 -13.60 -40.95
N MET A 642 -16.05 -13.82 -40.09
CA MET A 642 -14.66 -13.87 -40.49
C MET A 642 -14.21 -15.35 -40.56
N GLN A 643 -13.71 -15.79 -41.72
CA GLN A 643 -13.28 -17.17 -41.93
C GLN A 643 -12.11 -17.54 -41.03
N PHE A 644 -11.26 -16.57 -40.68
CA PHE A 644 -10.19 -16.72 -39.70
C PHE A 644 -10.68 -17.23 -38.33
N MET A 645 -11.84 -16.78 -37.84
CA MET A 645 -12.39 -17.30 -36.58
C MET A 645 -12.82 -18.76 -36.72
N VAL A 646 -13.41 -19.14 -37.86
CA VAL A 646 -13.75 -20.55 -38.17
C VAL A 646 -12.48 -21.41 -38.30
N LYS A 647 -11.42 -20.88 -38.93
CA LYS A 647 -10.11 -21.53 -39.08
C LYS A 647 -9.38 -21.73 -37.75
N THR A 648 -9.56 -20.82 -36.79
CA THR A 648 -8.86 -20.80 -35.49
C THR A 648 -9.73 -21.26 -34.31
N SER A 649 -10.92 -21.81 -34.62
CA SER A 649 -11.97 -22.22 -33.68
C SER A 649 -11.49 -22.95 -32.43
N GLY A 650 -12.00 -22.54 -31.27
CA GLY A 650 -11.61 -23.05 -29.96
C GLY A 650 -10.43 -22.35 -29.31
N LEU A 651 -9.59 -21.64 -30.07
CA LEU A 651 -8.39 -20.97 -29.57
C LEU A 651 -8.24 -19.58 -30.23
N ASN A 652 -9.30 -18.76 -30.19
CA ASN A 652 -9.34 -17.45 -30.86
C ASN A 652 -9.88 -16.28 -30.02
N SER A 653 -10.18 -16.56 -28.75
CA SER A 653 -10.49 -15.59 -27.69
C SER A 653 -9.35 -14.61 -27.44
N TYR A 654 -9.66 -13.31 -27.37
CA TYR A 654 -8.68 -12.23 -27.39
C TYR A 654 -7.63 -12.36 -28.53
N ALA A 655 -8.11 -12.64 -29.75
CA ALA A 655 -7.28 -12.65 -30.95
C ALA A 655 -6.34 -11.42 -31.03
N HIS A 656 -5.05 -11.67 -31.16
CA HIS A 656 -4.03 -10.62 -31.12
C HIS A 656 -4.16 -9.74 -32.37
N SER A 657 -4.62 -8.51 -32.15
CA SER A 657 -5.10 -7.59 -33.19
C SER A 657 -4.25 -6.32 -33.22
N TYR A 658 -3.64 -6.01 -34.36
CA TYR A 658 -2.79 -4.84 -34.53
C TYR A 658 -3.01 -4.16 -35.88
N LEU A 659 -3.48 -2.90 -35.88
CA LEU A 659 -3.57 -2.11 -37.10
C LEU A 659 -2.17 -1.81 -37.69
N MET A 660 -2.04 -2.05 -39.00
CA MET A 660 -0.81 -1.88 -39.79
C MET A 660 -0.83 -0.56 -40.59
N GLY A 661 0.30 -0.21 -41.21
CA GLY A 661 0.46 1.07 -41.92
C GLY A 661 -0.54 1.27 -43.06
N SER A 662 -0.87 0.21 -43.81
CA SER A 662 -1.86 0.28 -44.89
C SER A 662 -3.30 0.55 -44.45
N GLY A 663 -3.63 0.30 -43.17
CA GLY A 663 -5.01 0.24 -42.67
C GLY A 663 -5.59 -1.18 -42.65
N LYS A 664 -4.88 -2.18 -43.20
CA LYS A 664 -5.10 -3.59 -42.86
C LYS A 664 -4.65 -3.86 -41.42
N MET A 665 -5.07 -4.99 -40.87
CA MET A 665 -4.85 -5.39 -39.49
C MET A 665 -4.21 -6.79 -39.44
N LEU A 666 -3.12 -6.93 -38.68
CA LEU A 666 -2.60 -8.25 -38.31
C LEU A 666 -3.55 -8.88 -37.31
N LEU A 667 -3.99 -10.11 -37.59
CA LEU A 667 -4.72 -10.95 -36.63
C LEU A 667 -3.94 -12.25 -36.41
N GLN A 668 -3.74 -12.65 -35.16
CA GLN A 668 -3.11 -13.91 -34.77
C GLN A 668 -3.96 -14.62 -33.71
N ALA A 669 -4.33 -15.87 -33.99
CA ALA A 669 -5.16 -16.73 -33.14
C ALA A 669 -4.81 -18.20 -33.40
N ASN A 670 -5.02 -19.08 -32.42
CA ASN A 670 -4.52 -20.44 -32.43
C ASN A 670 -3.00 -20.41 -32.75
N TYR A 671 -2.52 -21.17 -33.73
CA TYR A 671 -1.21 -20.98 -34.36
C TYR A 671 -1.25 -20.24 -35.71
N SER A 672 -2.41 -19.83 -36.23
CA SER A 672 -2.52 -19.17 -37.55
C SER A 672 -2.53 -17.65 -37.46
N THR A 673 -2.16 -17.02 -38.58
CA THR A 673 -1.94 -15.58 -38.69
C THR A 673 -2.43 -15.06 -40.03
N ILE A 674 -3.12 -13.93 -40.06
CA ILE A 674 -3.56 -13.27 -41.30
C ILE A 674 -3.28 -11.76 -41.29
N LEU A 675 -3.23 -11.17 -42.48
CA LEU A 675 -3.39 -9.75 -42.71
C LEU A 675 -4.81 -9.50 -43.28
N TRP A 676 -5.64 -8.82 -42.50
CA TRP A 676 -7.07 -8.62 -42.75
C TRP A 676 -7.37 -7.19 -43.20
N ASP A 677 -8.20 -7.00 -44.23
CA ASP A 677 -8.80 -5.69 -44.51
C ASP A 677 -10.16 -5.55 -43.80
N PRO A 678 -10.26 -4.72 -42.74
CA PRO A 678 -11.51 -4.56 -41.99
C PRO A 678 -12.66 -3.98 -42.83
N LEU A 679 -12.38 -3.24 -43.90
CA LEU A 679 -13.41 -2.55 -44.70
C LEU A 679 -13.98 -3.44 -45.81
N THR A 680 -13.25 -4.46 -46.25
CA THR A 680 -13.66 -5.37 -47.34
C THR A 680 -13.84 -6.83 -46.91
N ASN A 681 -13.39 -7.18 -45.70
CA ASN A 681 -13.23 -8.56 -45.20
C ASN A 681 -12.28 -9.42 -46.04
N GLU A 682 -11.29 -8.82 -46.71
CA GLU A 682 -10.25 -9.56 -47.43
C GLU A 682 -9.23 -10.13 -46.42
N GLU A 683 -9.25 -11.45 -46.24
CA GLU A 683 -8.31 -12.19 -45.40
C GLU A 683 -7.12 -12.71 -46.23
N THR A 684 -5.90 -12.29 -45.88
CA THR A 684 -4.65 -12.77 -46.52
C THR A 684 -3.88 -13.65 -45.55
N ASP A 685 -3.76 -14.95 -45.84
CA ASP A 685 -2.98 -15.88 -45.02
C ASP A 685 -1.48 -15.49 -44.96
N LEU A 686 -0.97 -15.37 -43.73
CA LEU A 686 0.46 -15.26 -43.42
C LEU A 686 0.98 -16.62 -42.89
N PRO A 687 2.30 -16.82 -42.71
CA PRO A 687 2.81 -18.06 -42.14
C PRO A 687 2.25 -18.36 -40.74
N ASP A 688 2.03 -19.65 -40.45
CA ASP A 688 1.69 -20.12 -39.11
C ASP A 688 2.85 -19.85 -38.11
N MET A 689 2.49 -19.65 -36.84
CA MET A 689 3.39 -19.48 -35.70
C MET A 689 4.36 -20.67 -35.57
N PRO A 690 5.70 -20.44 -35.55
CA PRO A 690 6.66 -21.52 -35.43
C PRO A 690 6.49 -22.32 -34.13
N GLY A 691 6.69 -23.64 -34.24
CA GLY A 691 6.42 -24.59 -33.16
C GLY A 691 4.94 -24.80 -32.83
N ARG A 692 4.00 -24.12 -33.52
CA ARG A 692 2.55 -24.11 -33.20
C ARG A 692 2.22 -23.64 -31.78
N ILE A 693 3.11 -22.88 -31.15
CA ILE A 693 2.93 -22.35 -29.78
C ILE A 693 1.75 -21.38 -29.79
N ILE A 694 0.65 -21.75 -29.15
CA ILE A 694 -0.54 -20.92 -28.97
C ILE A 694 -0.17 -19.73 -28.09
N ARG A 695 -0.56 -18.52 -28.50
CA ARG A 695 -0.27 -17.27 -27.77
C ARG A 695 -1.51 -16.59 -27.21
N VAL A 696 -2.67 -16.71 -27.86
CA VAL A 696 -3.94 -16.14 -27.38
C VAL A 696 -4.47 -16.91 -26.16
N TYR A 697 -5.55 -16.41 -25.53
CA TYR A 697 -6.20 -17.12 -24.42
C TYR A 697 -6.70 -18.51 -24.85
N PRO A 698 -6.56 -19.57 -24.02
CA PRO A 698 -6.04 -19.57 -22.65
C PRO A 698 -4.52 -19.78 -22.52
N ALA A 699 -3.75 -19.84 -23.61
CA ALA A 699 -2.28 -19.91 -23.51
C ALA A 699 -1.66 -18.60 -22.98
N SER A 700 -2.22 -17.45 -23.37
CA SER A 700 -1.85 -16.09 -22.94
C SER A 700 -0.34 -15.82 -22.91
N GLY A 701 0.33 -16.04 -24.05
CA GLY A 701 1.69 -15.57 -24.27
C GLY A 701 1.73 -14.07 -24.53
N GLY A 702 2.70 -13.37 -23.93
CA GLY A 702 2.85 -11.92 -24.06
C GLY A 702 3.10 -11.48 -25.50
N VAL A 703 2.33 -10.49 -25.94
CA VAL A 703 2.40 -9.91 -27.28
C VAL A 703 2.51 -8.37 -27.21
N ALA A 704 3.30 -7.77 -28.12
CA ALA A 704 3.40 -6.32 -28.26
C ALA A 704 3.85 -5.91 -29.66
N MET A 705 3.40 -4.74 -30.12
CA MET A 705 4.06 -4.03 -31.22
C MET A 705 5.34 -3.38 -30.71
N LEU A 706 6.46 -3.62 -31.40
CA LEU A 706 7.74 -2.98 -31.12
C LEU A 706 7.67 -1.46 -31.39
N PRO A 707 8.51 -0.63 -30.74
CA PRO A 707 8.48 0.83 -30.93
C PRO A 707 8.59 1.26 -32.39
N LEU A 708 7.68 2.12 -32.82
CA LEU A 708 7.69 2.75 -34.14
C LEU A 708 8.61 3.98 -34.10
N THR A 709 9.62 4.06 -34.96
CA THR A 709 10.69 5.07 -34.85
C THR A 709 11.14 5.59 -36.22
N PRO A 710 11.81 6.76 -36.27
CA PRO A 710 12.49 7.22 -37.49
C PRO A 710 13.59 6.26 -37.98
N GLU A 711 14.11 5.37 -37.12
CA GLU A 711 15.18 4.42 -37.46
C GLU A 711 14.68 3.16 -38.18
N ASN A 712 13.40 2.79 -37.98
CA ASN A 712 12.75 1.66 -38.64
C ASN A 712 11.63 2.11 -39.60
N ASP A 713 11.67 3.35 -40.09
CA ASP A 713 10.65 3.98 -40.95
C ASP A 713 9.21 3.86 -40.39
N TYR A 714 9.06 3.78 -39.07
CA TYR A 714 7.81 3.49 -38.35
C TYR A 714 7.13 2.17 -38.78
N THR A 715 7.91 1.19 -39.26
CA THR A 715 7.41 -0.09 -39.79
C THR A 715 6.83 -0.97 -38.67
N PRO A 716 5.52 -1.31 -38.70
CA PRO A 716 4.91 -2.16 -37.68
C PRO A 716 5.53 -3.56 -37.64
N THR A 717 6.05 -3.95 -36.48
CA THR A 717 6.58 -5.28 -36.20
C THR A 717 6.09 -5.73 -34.83
N VAL A 718 5.58 -6.96 -34.72
CA VAL A 718 4.97 -7.49 -33.49
C VAL A 718 5.82 -8.63 -32.95
N ILE A 719 6.09 -8.63 -31.64
CA ILE A 719 6.76 -9.72 -30.92
C ILE A 719 5.73 -10.57 -30.16
N PHE A 720 5.96 -11.88 -30.16
CA PHE A 720 5.16 -12.90 -29.50
C PHE A 720 6.07 -13.78 -28.64
N CYS A 721 5.90 -13.77 -27.33
CA CYS A 721 6.66 -14.56 -26.36
C CYS A 721 5.70 -15.36 -25.46
N GLY A 722 6.19 -16.34 -24.70
CA GLY A 722 5.34 -17.11 -23.78
C GLY A 722 4.32 -18.05 -24.46
N GLY A 723 3.30 -18.47 -23.71
CA GLY A 723 2.23 -19.34 -24.23
C GLY A 723 2.55 -20.83 -24.10
N SER A 724 1.85 -21.68 -24.86
CA SER A 724 1.89 -23.15 -24.71
C SER A 724 1.72 -23.89 -26.04
N ASP A 725 2.41 -25.03 -26.19
CA ASP A 725 2.39 -25.94 -27.34
C ASP A 725 1.64 -27.26 -27.07
N MET A 726 0.72 -27.25 -26.10
CA MET A 726 -0.23 -28.36 -25.83
C MET A 726 -0.95 -28.86 -27.10
N ASP A 727 -1.05 -30.18 -27.23
CA ASP A 727 -1.75 -30.87 -28.33
C ASP A 727 -3.26 -30.58 -28.32
N ASP A 728 -3.89 -30.67 -29.50
CA ASP A 728 -5.30 -30.30 -29.71
C ASP A 728 -6.29 -30.94 -28.72
N TYR A 729 -6.00 -32.17 -28.30
CA TYR A 729 -6.78 -32.91 -27.30
C TYR A 729 -6.70 -32.30 -25.89
N GLN A 730 -5.52 -31.82 -25.48
CA GLN A 730 -5.24 -31.38 -24.10
C GLN A 730 -6.02 -30.11 -23.73
N TRP A 731 -6.39 -29.29 -24.72
CA TRP A 731 -7.25 -28.11 -24.54
C TRP A 731 -8.69 -28.46 -24.10
N GLY A 732 -9.14 -29.70 -24.27
CA GLY A 732 -10.38 -30.19 -23.69
C GLY A 732 -11.65 -29.59 -24.28
N ASN A 733 -12.44 -28.92 -23.45
CA ASN A 733 -13.77 -28.40 -23.82
C ASN A 733 -14.11 -27.08 -23.10
N TYR A 734 -15.30 -26.55 -23.38
CA TYR A 734 -15.89 -25.37 -22.74
C TYR A 734 -15.75 -25.28 -21.21
N SER A 735 -15.61 -26.38 -20.48
CA SER A 735 -15.65 -26.39 -19.00
C SER A 735 -14.31 -26.71 -18.33
N TRP A 736 -13.42 -27.47 -18.98
CA TRP A 736 -12.10 -27.82 -18.44
C TRP A 736 -11.12 -28.36 -19.50
N PRO A 737 -9.80 -28.21 -19.27
CA PRO A 737 -8.78 -28.91 -20.05
C PRO A 737 -8.83 -30.43 -19.83
N PHE A 738 -8.28 -31.18 -20.79
CA PHE A 738 -8.06 -32.63 -20.67
C PHE A 738 -6.64 -32.97 -20.21
N GLU A 739 -5.96 -32.02 -19.58
CA GLU A 739 -4.60 -32.12 -19.07
C GLU A 739 -4.49 -31.37 -17.74
N ASP A 740 -3.56 -31.80 -16.88
CA ASP A 740 -3.21 -31.10 -15.64
C ASP A 740 -2.27 -29.94 -15.96
N THR A 741 -2.86 -28.91 -16.58
CA THR A 741 -2.20 -27.71 -17.13
C THR A 741 -1.12 -27.13 -16.23
N TRP A 742 -1.35 -27.02 -14.91
CA TRP A 742 -0.37 -26.53 -13.94
C TRP A 742 0.96 -27.33 -13.88
N ASN A 743 1.03 -28.53 -14.47
CA ASN A 743 2.26 -29.32 -14.66
C ASN A 743 2.92 -29.12 -16.04
N TYR A 744 2.20 -28.57 -17.02
CA TYR A 744 2.68 -28.37 -18.39
C TYR A 744 3.51 -27.08 -18.47
N PRO A 745 4.76 -27.11 -18.92
CA PRO A 745 5.62 -25.92 -18.95
C PRO A 745 5.17 -24.92 -20.02
N ALA A 746 5.16 -23.64 -19.67
CA ALA A 746 4.96 -22.57 -20.64
C ALA A 746 6.23 -22.36 -21.49
N SER A 747 6.06 -21.98 -22.75
CA SER A 747 7.18 -21.74 -23.66
C SER A 747 7.98 -20.50 -23.25
N ASN A 748 9.29 -20.53 -23.44
CA ASN A 748 10.16 -19.35 -23.37
C ASN A 748 10.42 -18.71 -24.75
N LYS A 749 9.93 -19.32 -25.84
CA LYS A 749 10.27 -18.92 -27.21
C LYS A 749 9.63 -17.61 -27.65
N CYS A 750 10.47 -16.69 -28.14
CA CYS A 750 10.03 -15.44 -28.75
C CYS A 750 10.16 -15.46 -30.27
N HIS A 751 9.15 -14.92 -30.97
CA HIS A 751 9.20 -14.67 -32.41
C HIS A 751 8.77 -13.24 -32.72
N THR A 752 9.38 -12.63 -33.73
CA THR A 752 8.92 -11.37 -34.32
C THR A 752 8.30 -11.60 -35.70
N LEU A 753 7.33 -10.78 -36.09
CA LEU A 753 6.74 -10.74 -37.42
C LEU A 753 6.56 -9.28 -37.87
N THR A 754 7.04 -8.96 -39.06
CA THR A 754 6.73 -7.72 -39.79
C THR A 754 5.66 -8.07 -40.84
N PRO A 755 4.38 -7.68 -40.65
CA PRO A 755 3.30 -8.10 -41.56
C PRO A 755 3.31 -7.38 -42.91
N GLU A 756 3.92 -6.20 -42.98
CA GLU A 756 4.06 -5.38 -44.20
C GLU A 756 5.54 -4.98 -44.42
N PRO A 757 6.43 -5.89 -44.87
CA PRO A 757 7.85 -5.57 -45.07
C PRO A 757 8.08 -4.49 -46.14
N THR A 758 8.74 -3.41 -45.75
CA THR A 758 9.01 -2.24 -46.61
C THR A 758 10.08 -2.48 -47.69
N ASP A 759 10.86 -3.55 -47.56
CA ASP A 759 11.85 -3.99 -48.54
C ASP A 759 11.26 -4.86 -49.68
N GLY A 760 9.97 -5.20 -49.59
CA GLY A 760 9.28 -6.09 -50.54
C GLY A 760 9.56 -7.58 -50.34
N SER A 761 10.15 -7.97 -49.20
CA SER A 761 10.22 -9.38 -48.79
C SER A 761 8.83 -9.94 -48.41
N ALA A 762 8.70 -11.27 -48.41
CA ALA A 762 7.48 -11.92 -47.93
C ALA A 762 7.43 -11.91 -46.39
N PRO A 763 6.27 -11.62 -45.75
CA PRO A 763 6.14 -11.68 -44.30
C PRO A 763 6.53 -13.06 -43.76
N ALA A 764 7.39 -13.09 -42.75
CA ALA A 764 7.88 -14.32 -42.13
C ALA A 764 8.14 -14.12 -40.64
N TYR A 765 7.88 -15.16 -39.84
CA TYR A 765 8.30 -15.19 -38.44
C TYR A 765 9.81 -15.37 -38.32
N VAL A 766 10.43 -14.55 -37.48
CA VAL A 766 11.85 -14.61 -37.13
C VAL A 766 11.98 -15.01 -35.66
N GLU A 767 12.72 -16.06 -35.36
CA GLU A 767 13.04 -16.44 -33.97
C GLU A 767 13.94 -15.37 -33.33
N ASP A 768 13.51 -14.85 -32.18
CA ASP A 768 14.20 -13.78 -31.45
C ASP A 768 15.12 -14.36 -30.36
N ASP A 769 15.45 -13.60 -29.32
CA ASP A 769 16.03 -14.14 -28.09
C ASP A 769 14.95 -14.77 -27.20
N ASP A 770 15.21 -16.00 -26.74
CA ASP A 770 14.39 -16.70 -25.74
C ASP A 770 14.27 -15.88 -24.44
N MET A 771 13.08 -15.90 -23.83
CA MET A 771 12.89 -15.37 -22.48
C MET A 771 13.76 -16.11 -21.46
N ILE A 772 14.09 -15.41 -20.37
CA ILE A 772 14.89 -15.91 -19.24
C ILE A 772 14.24 -17.17 -18.61
N GLU A 773 12.92 -17.23 -18.63
CA GLU A 773 12.09 -18.37 -18.18
C GLU A 773 10.85 -18.49 -19.08
N GLY A 774 10.17 -19.65 -19.04
CA GLY A 774 8.87 -19.82 -19.69
C GLY A 774 7.78 -19.00 -19.01
N ARG A 775 6.77 -18.50 -19.76
CA ARG A 775 5.72 -17.65 -19.16
C ARG A 775 4.37 -17.76 -19.87
N THR A 776 3.34 -18.28 -19.18
CA THR A 776 1.92 -18.03 -19.50
C THR A 776 1.44 -16.81 -18.72
N MET A 777 0.47 -16.06 -19.26
CA MET A 777 -0.05 -14.78 -18.72
C MET A 777 1.03 -13.70 -18.52
N GLY A 778 2.12 -13.79 -19.30
CA GLY A 778 3.16 -12.75 -19.33
C GLY A 778 2.69 -11.55 -20.13
N GLN A 779 2.93 -10.34 -19.64
CA GLN A 779 2.34 -9.11 -20.17
C GLN A 779 3.40 -8.07 -20.49
N PHE A 780 3.41 -7.55 -21.72
CA PHE A 780 4.39 -6.56 -22.19
C PHE A 780 3.91 -5.12 -21.97
N ILE A 781 4.70 -4.34 -21.23
CA ILE A 781 4.54 -2.90 -21.04
C ILE A 781 5.65 -2.17 -21.80
N ALA A 782 5.31 -1.32 -22.77
CA ALA A 782 6.30 -0.49 -23.45
C ALA A 782 6.77 0.65 -22.52
N LEU A 783 8.08 0.95 -22.49
CA LEU A 783 8.65 1.99 -21.63
C LEU A 783 9.12 3.24 -22.40
N PRO A 784 9.17 4.44 -21.76
CA PRO A 784 9.61 5.69 -22.38
C PRO A 784 11.06 5.76 -22.88
N ASP A 785 11.90 4.78 -22.57
CA ASP A 785 13.28 4.67 -23.10
C ASP A 785 13.36 3.84 -24.40
N GLY A 786 12.24 3.29 -24.87
CA GLY A 786 12.17 2.41 -26.04
C GLY A 786 12.49 0.94 -25.74
N THR A 787 12.67 0.57 -24.47
CA THR A 787 12.63 -0.82 -24.03
C THR A 787 11.18 -1.26 -23.75
N MET A 788 10.99 -2.54 -23.46
CA MET A 788 9.71 -3.09 -22.99
C MET A 788 9.93 -3.99 -21.78
N MET A 789 9.04 -3.94 -20.81
CA MET A 789 9.06 -4.75 -19.61
C MET A 789 8.07 -5.91 -19.76
N ILE A 790 8.43 -7.13 -19.32
CA ILE A 790 7.48 -8.23 -19.15
C ILE A 790 7.22 -8.50 -17.66
N VAL A 791 5.95 -8.61 -17.31
CA VAL A 791 5.44 -8.84 -15.95
C VAL A 791 4.38 -9.95 -15.95
N ASN A 792 3.86 -10.30 -14.77
CA ASN A 792 2.74 -11.22 -14.54
C ASN A 792 2.99 -12.67 -15.02
N GLY A 793 2.09 -13.56 -14.61
CA GLY A 793 2.05 -14.93 -15.08
C GLY A 793 2.87 -15.96 -14.29
N GLY A 794 3.03 -17.13 -14.89
CA GLY A 794 3.72 -18.28 -14.30
C GLY A 794 4.43 -19.15 -15.31
N VAL A 795 5.35 -19.99 -14.83
CA VAL A 795 6.19 -20.84 -15.68
C VAL A 795 5.48 -22.11 -16.19
N ASN A 796 4.34 -22.47 -15.61
CA ASN A 796 3.52 -23.61 -16.03
C ASN A 796 2.04 -23.23 -16.21
N GLY A 797 1.39 -23.89 -17.17
CA GLY A 797 -0.06 -23.94 -17.35
C GLY A 797 -0.67 -22.85 -18.21
N THR A 798 -1.92 -22.53 -17.91
CA THR A 798 -2.79 -21.69 -18.75
C THR A 798 -3.58 -20.67 -17.94
N ALA A 799 -4.04 -19.63 -18.63
CA ALA A 799 -5.06 -18.72 -18.15
C ALA A 799 -6.40 -19.45 -17.99
N GLY A 800 -7.29 -18.93 -17.15
CA GLY A 800 -8.54 -19.60 -16.79
C GLY A 800 -8.54 -20.12 -15.35
N TYR A 801 -9.71 -20.63 -14.95
CA TYR A 801 -9.91 -21.39 -13.73
C TYR A 801 -10.85 -22.56 -14.03
N SER A 802 -10.77 -23.65 -13.26
CA SER A 802 -11.80 -24.70 -13.26
C SER A 802 -11.82 -25.47 -11.94
N VAL A 803 -12.88 -26.24 -11.70
CA VAL A 803 -13.04 -27.08 -10.49
C VAL A 803 -12.56 -28.51 -10.68
N ARG A 804 -12.07 -28.86 -11.88
CA ARG A 804 -11.57 -30.18 -12.27
C ARG A 804 -10.68 -30.10 -13.52
N THR A 805 -10.01 -31.20 -13.84
CA THR A 805 -9.50 -31.52 -15.19
C THR A 805 -10.12 -32.85 -15.64
N LEU A 806 -9.67 -33.43 -16.76
CA LEU A 806 -9.99 -34.83 -17.08
C LEU A 806 -9.28 -35.84 -16.16
N ASN A 807 -8.11 -35.50 -15.62
CA ASN A 807 -7.32 -36.37 -14.75
C ASN A 807 -7.71 -36.23 -13.27
N VAL A 808 -8.13 -35.03 -12.86
CA VAL A 808 -8.50 -34.66 -11.48
C VAL A 808 -9.99 -34.31 -11.45
N GLU A 809 -10.85 -35.32 -11.24
CA GLU A 809 -12.31 -35.14 -11.26
C GLU A 809 -12.91 -34.42 -10.03
N LEU A 810 -12.16 -34.36 -8.92
CA LEU A 810 -12.62 -33.82 -7.63
C LEU A 810 -11.87 -32.55 -7.28
N TYR A 811 -12.61 -31.47 -6.99
CA TYR A 811 -12.04 -30.17 -6.61
C TYR A 811 -11.09 -30.25 -5.39
N GLY A 812 -11.34 -31.16 -4.45
CA GLY A 812 -10.48 -31.35 -3.27
C GLY A 812 -9.08 -31.90 -3.58
N ASP A 813 -8.88 -32.48 -4.76
CA ASP A 813 -7.61 -33.02 -5.22
C ASP A 813 -6.86 -32.03 -6.16
N MET A 814 -7.45 -30.86 -6.47
CA MET A 814 -6.82 -29.81 -7.29
C MET A 814 -5.73 -29.09 -6.47
N PRO A 815 -4.43 -29.19 -6.83
CA PRO A 815 -3.34 -28.77 -5.95
C PRO A 815 -3.20 -27.25 -5.75
N TYR A 816 -3.79 -26.43 -6.64
CA TYR A 816 -3.69 -24.97 -6.62
C TYR A 816 -5.07 -24.28 -6.46
N GLY A 817 -6.05 -24.98 -5.91
CA GLY A 817 -7.44 -24.52 -5.89
C GLY A 817 -8.03 -24.55 -7.30
N MET A 818 -8.69 -23.48 -7.74
CA MET A 818 -9.28 -23.44 -9.09
C MET A 818 -8.29 -23.05 -10.21
N SER A 819 -7.04 -22.72 -9.88
CA SER A 819 -6.08 -22.19 -10.85
C SER A 819 -5.56 -23.26 -11.82
N LEU A 820 -5.51 -22.92 -13.12
CA LEU A 820 -4.95 -23.76 -14.19
C LEU A 820 -3.46 -23.47 -14.48
N ALA A 821 -2.77 -22.75 -13.58
CA ALA A 821 -1.36 -22.41 -13.69
C ALA A 821 -0.61 -22.66 -12.37
N SER A 822 0.73 -22.75 -12.44
CA SER A 822 1.58 -22.80 -11.26
C SER A 822 2.96 -22.17 -11.50
N GLY A 823 3.75 -22.06 -10.42
CA GLY A 823 5.10 -21.49 -10.45
C GLY A 823 5.09 -20.01 -10.85
N PRO A 824 4.67 -19.09 -9.96
CA PRO A 824 4.50 -17.68 -10.31
C PRO A 824 5.83 -17.03 -10.72
N ALA A 825 5.82 -16.33 -11.86
CA ALA A 825 7.00 -15.73 -12.48
C ALA A 825 7.23 -14.31 -11.92
N THR A 826 7.54 -14.24 -10.63
CA THR A 826 7.47 -13.02 -9.79
C THR A 826 8.55 -11.97 -10.05
N THR A 827 9.60 -12.29 -10.82
CA THR A 827 10.63 -11.32 -11.20
C THR A 827 10.32 -10.78 -12.59
N PRO A 828 10.26 -9.45 -12.80
CA PRO A 828 10.11 -8.90 -14.15
C PRO A 828 11.39 -9.06 -14.99
N ALA A 829 11.28 -8.85 -16.30
CA ALA A 829 12.45 -8.70 -17.17
C ALA A 829 12.24 -7.58 -18.19
N ILE A 830 13.33 -6.88 -18.54
CA ILE A 830 13.37 -5.94 -19.66
C ILE A 830 13.80 -6.67 -20.93
N TYR A 831 13.09 -6.38 -22.01
CA TYR A 831 13.44 -6.64 -23.40
C TYR A 831 13.89 -5.33 -24.07
N ASN A 832 15.11 -5.31 -24.60
CA ASN A 832 15.63 -4.20 -25.40
C ASN A 832 15.71 -4.61 -26.89
N PRO A 833 14.81 -4.12 -27.78
CA PRO A 833 14.82 -4.49 -29.19
C PRO A 833 16.09 -4.05 -29.94
N LYS A 834 16.77 -3.00 -29.48
CA LYS A 834 18.00 -2.47 -30.07
C LYS A 834 19.27 -3.18 -29.58
N ALA A 835 19.18 -4.03 -28.56
CA ALA A 835 20.32 -4.82 -28.12
C ALA A 835 20.66 -5.94 -29.14
N PRO A 836 21.95 -6.34 -29.24
CA PRO A 836 22.36 -7.45 -30.09
C PRO A 836 21.66 -8.76 -29.73
N LYS A 837 21.44 -9.63 -30.73
CA LYS A 837 20.91 -10.98 -30.48
C LYS A 837 21.84 -11.75 -29.53
N GLY A 838 21.25 -12.43 -28.55
CA GLY A 838 21.89 -13.05 -27.39
C GLY A 838 22.02 -12.12 -26.17
N GLN A 839 21.48 -10.90 -26.22
CA GLN A 839 21.61 -9.88 -25.16
C GLN A 839 20.34 -9.03 -24.96
N ARG A 840 19.20 -9.41 -25.55
CA ARG A 840 17.98 -8.58 -25.51
C ARG A 840 17.23 -8.62 -24.19
N TRP A 841 17.36 -9.71 -23.43
CA TRP A 841 16.68 -9.90 -22.14
C TRP A 841 17.57 -9.65 -20.93
N SER A 842 17.04 -8.98 -19.90
CA SER A 842 17.68 -8.83 -18.59
C SER A 842 16.66 -8.65 -17.46
N ASN A 843 16.84 -9.38 -16.36
CA ASN A 843 16.24 -9.12 -15.04
C ASN A 843 17.31 -8.77 -13.97
N LYS A 844 18.53 -8.43 -14.42
CA LYS A 844 19.69 -8.31 -13.54
C LYS A 844 19.58 -7.10 -12.62
N GLY A 845 19.36 -7.36 -11.33
CA GLY A 845 19.23 -6.33 -10.29
C GLY A 845 17.78 -6.00 -9.95
N PHE A 846 16.82 -6.67 -10.59
CA PHE A 846 15.40 -6.50 -10.32
C PHE A 846 15.01 -7.35 -9.11
N ASP A 847 14.18 -6.79 -8.23
CA ASP A 847 13.58 -7.56 -7.13
C ASP A 847 12.46 -8.49 -7.64
N SER A 848 12.10 -9.48 -6.83
CA SER A 848 10.97 -10.39 -7.06
C SER A 848 9.77 -9.96 -6.22
N SER A 849 8.58 -9.86 -6.83
CA SER A 849 7.35 -9.62 -6.07
C SER A 849 7.06 -10.77 -5.09
N SER A 850 6.40 -10.44 -3.98
CA SER A 850 5.85 -11.42 -3.03
C SER A 850 4.43 -11.90 -3.40
N ILE A 851 3.86 -11.39 -4.49
CA ILE A 851 2.47 -11.56 -4.88
C ILE A 851 2.39 -12.38 -6.18
N PRO A 852 1.74 -13.57 -6.17
CA PRO A 852 1.47 -14.33 -7.39
C PRO A 852 0.47 -13.60 -8.30
N ARG A 853 0.96 -13.04 -9.41
CA ARG A 853 0.15 -12.34 -10.42
C ARG A 853 -0.31 -13.30 -11.52
N PHE A 854 -1.25 -14.19 -11.19
CA PHE A 854 -1.80 -15.18 -12.14
C PHE A 854 -2.97 -14.59 -12.95
N TYR A 855 -3.95 -15.43 -13.29
CA TYR A 855 -5.13 -15.09 -14.07
C TYR A 855 -5.91 -13.92 -13.45
N HIS A 856 -6.44 -13.04 -14.30
CA HIS A 856 -7.03 -11.75 -13.92
C HIS A 856 -6.07 -10.76 -13.22
N SER A 857 -4.75 -10.88 -13.42
CA SER A 857 -3.83 -9.75 -13.20
C SER A 857 -3.79 -8.81 -14.41
N SER A 858 -3.41 -7.55 -14.16
CA SER A 858 -3.19 -6.52 -15.18
C SER A 858 -1.97 -5.66 -14.83
N ALA A 859 -1.39 -5.00 -15.83
CA ALA A 859 -0.31 -4.05 -15.64
C ALA A 859 -0.34 -2.91 -16.68
N LEU A 860 0.11 -1.73 -16.28
CA LEU A 860 -0.12 -0.48 -17.00
C LEU A 860 1.03 0.53 -16.79
N LEU A 861 1.50 1.17 -17.86
CA LEU A 861 2.44 2.31 -17.77
C LEU A 861 1.72 3.54 -17.21
N LEU A 862 2.29 4.15 -16.17
CA LEU A 862 1.77 5.36 -15.53
C LEU A 862 2.38 6.67 -16.11
N PRO A 863 1.74 7.84 -15.89
CA PRO A 863 2.22 9.13 -16.39
C PRO A 863 3.58 9.57 -15.82
N ASP A 864 3.97 9.11 -14.63
CA ASP A 864 5.31 9.36 -14.09
C ASP A 864 6.38 8.45 -14.73
N GLY A 865 6.01 7.49 -15.57
CA GLY A 865 6.89 6.50 -16.18
C GLY A 865 7.14 5.24 -15.34
N SER A 866 6.45 5.07 -14.20
CA SER A 866 6.44 3.81 -13.45
C SER A 866 5.43 2.82 -14.04
N VAL A 867 5.41 1.58 -13.54
CA VAL A 867 4.47 0.54 -13.99
C VAL A 867 3.62 0.08 -12.81
N MET A 868 2.31 0.30 -12.90
CA MET A 868 1.33 -0.28 -11.97
C MET A 868 1.10 -1.74 -12.33
N ILE A 869 1.10 -2.61 -11.33
CA ILE A 869 0.85 -4.05 -11.45
C ILE A 869 -0.19 -4.41 -10.38
N ALA A 870 -1.34 -4.97 -10.78
CA ALA A 870 -2.44 -5.19 -9.85
C ALA A 870 -3.27 -6.43 -10.21
N GLY A 871 -4.12 -6.84 -9.25
CA GLY A 871 -4.99 -8.00 -9.40
C GLY A 871 -4.26 -9.33 -9.28
N SER A 872 -4.99 -10.35 -8.86
CA SER A 872 -5.25 -11.54 -9.66
C SER A 872 -6.43 -12.27 -9.02
N ASN A 873 -7.21 -13.02 -9.80
CA ASN A 873 -8.30 -13.82 -9.26
C ASN A 873 -8.51 -15.11 -10.07
N PRO A 874 -7.68 -16.14 -9.88
CA PRO A 874 -7.82 -17.45 -10.53
C PRO A 874 -8.93 -18.31 -9.89
N ASN A 875 -10.05 -17.70 -9.48
CA ASN A 875 -11.18 -18.33 -8.80
C ASN A 875 -12.51 -17.90 -9.43
N VAL A 876 -13.57 -18.68 -9.23
CA VAL A 876 -14.92 -18.39 -9.77
C VAL A 876 -15.58 -17.14 -9.14
N ASP A 877 -15.26 -16.85 -7.88
CA ASP A 877 -15.76 -15.74 -7.05
C ASP A 877 -14.67 -15.42 -6.00
N VAL A 878 -14.89 -14.44 -5.13
CA VAL A 878 -13.92 -13.95 -4.15
C VAL A 878 -13.52 -15.06 -3.20
N ASN A 879 -12.24 -15.42 -3.27
CA ASN A 879 -11.64 -16.46 -2.46
C ASN A 879 -10.32 -15.98 -1.86
N LEU A 880 -10.39 -15.33 -0.70
CA LEU A 880 -9.24 -14.90 0.08
C LEU A 880 -8.51 -16.07 0.79
N THR A 881 -8.94 -17.32 0.57
CA THR A 881 -8.36 -18.53 1.20
C THR A 881 -7.84 -19.57 0.21
N ALA A 882 -7.89 -19.33 -1.10
CA ALA A 882 -7.21 -20.16 -2.09
C ALA A 882 -5.68 -20.07 -1.96
N MET A 883 -4.97 -21.04 -2.54
CA MET A 883 -3.50 -21.01 -2.62
C MET A 883 -3.01 -19.81 -3.46
N TYR A 884 -3.78 -19.44 -4.49
CA TYR A 884 -3.66 -18.17 -5.21
C TYR A 884 -4.97 -17.40 -4.99
N PRO A 885 -5.05 -16.55 -3.95
CA PRO A 885 -6.27 -15.88 -3.55
C PRO A 885 -6.65 -14.74 -4.50
N THR A 886 -7.90 -14.28 -4.39
CA THR A 886 -8.32 -12.98 -4.93
C THR A 886 -7.47 -11.87 -4.31
N GLU A 887 -6.79 -11.09 -5.15
CA GLU A 887 -5.76 -10.14 -4.72
C GLU A 887 -6.11 -8.70 -5.09
N TYR A 888 -6.29 -7.87 -4.06
CA TYR A 888 -6.65 -6.44 -4.16
C TYR A 888 -5.45 -5.49 -3.98
N ARG A 889 -4.24 -5.99 -3.70
CA ARG A 889 -3.07 -5.13 -3.58
C ARG A 889 -2.50 -4.82 -4.95
N ALA A 890 -2.26 -3.54 -5.22
CA ALA A 890 -1.39 -3.12 -6.32
C ALA A 890 0.06 -3.07 -5.85
N GLU A 891 0.99 -3.12 -6.79
CA GLU A 891 2.40 -2.79 -6.61
C GLU A 891 2.79 -1.78 -7.70
N ILE A 892 3.67 -0.84 -7.37
CA ILE A 892 4.28 0.05 -8.36
C ILE A 892 5.72 -0.38 -8.56
N PHE A 893 6.10 -0.73 -9.79
CA PHE A 893 7.49 -1.00 -10.15
C PHE A 893 8.13 0.26 -10.74
N TYR A 894 9.36 0.56 -10.30
CA TYR A 894 10.13 1.74 -10.72
C TYR A 894 11.35 1.32 -11.57
N PRO A 895 11.31 1.35 -12.91
CA PRO A 895 12.42 0.94 -13.77
C PRO A 895 13.71 1.75 -13.57
N SER A 896 14.84 1.21 -14.05
CA SER A 896 16.21 1.66 -13.80
C SER A 896 16.45 3.18 -13.91
N TYR A 897 15.74 3.87 -14.81
CA TYR A 897 15.83 5.32 -15.00
C TYR A 897 15.35 6.16 -13.81
N PHE A 898 14.59 5.60 -12.87
CA PHE A 898 14.22 6.28 -11.62
C PHE A 898 15.40 6.46 -10.63
N SER A 899 16.57 5.84 -10.88
CA SER A 899 17.81 6.16 -10.16
C SER A 899 18.36 7.55 -10.46
N ALA A 900 17.85 8.22 -11.50
CA ALA A 900 18.30 9.54 -11.88
C ALA A 900 17.88 10.61 -10.85
N SER A 901 18.87 11.21 -10.19
CA SER A 901 18.68 12.34 -9.25
C SER A 901 18.09 13.61 -9.89
N VAL A 902 17.99 13.64 -11.23
CA VAL A 902 17.40 14.73 -12.04
C VAL A 902 16.66 14.08 -13.20
N ARG A 903 15.40 14.46 -13.44
CA ARG A 903 14.60 14.05 -14.60
C ARG A 903 14.30 15.26 -15.49
N PRO A 904 14.13 15.08 -16.82
CA PRO A 904 13.82 16.20 -17.71
C PRO A 904 12.47 16.86 -17.38
N VAL A 905 12.43 18.20 -17.44
CA VAL A 905 11.21 19.00 -17.23
C VAL A 905 10.88 19.78 -18.51
N PRO A 906 10.29 19.13 -19.53
CA PRO A 906 9.99 19.77 -20.81
C PRO A 906 8.88 20.82 -20.69
N GLN A 907 8.96 21.85 -21.53
CA GLN A 907 8.00 22.95 -21.60
C GLN A 907 7.54 23.16 -23.04
N GLY A 908 6.25 23.44 -23.25
CA GLY A 908 5.69 23.73 -24.58
C GLY A 908 5.11 22.53 -25.35
N ILE A 909 5.01 21.35 -24.73
CA ILE A 909 4.30 20.21 -25.32
C ILE A 909 2.82 20.61 -25.55
N PRO A 910 2.28 20.51 -26.80
CA PRO A 910 0.91 20.87 -27.10
C PRO A 910 -0.06 19.80 -26.59
N LYS A 911 -1.24 20.20 -26.11
CA LYS A 911 -2.31 19.25 -25.69
C LYS A 911 -3.02 18.56 -26.87
N THR A 912 -2.62 18.83 -28.12
CA THR A 912 -3.15 18.16 -29.33
C THR A 912 -2.04 17.98 -30.37
N LEU A 913 -2.01 16.81 -31.03
CA LEU A 913 -1.09 16.47 -32.12
C LEU A 913 -1.85 16.17 -33.42
N THR A 914 -1.30 16.55 -34.57
CA THR A 914 -1.88 16.32 -35.91
C THR A 914 -1.15 15.20 -36.65
N TYR A 915 -1.70 14.72 -37.78
CA TYR A 915 -1.01 13.76 -38.64
C TYR A 915 -0.21 14.48 -39.73
N GLY A 916 1.08 14.66 -39.47
CA GLY A 916 1.93 15.59 -40.19
C GLY A 916 1.48 17.04 -40.03
N GLY A 917 1.89 17.92 -40.93
CA GLY A 917 1.75 19.37 -40.76
C GLY A 917 2.87 19.97 -39.90
N VAL A 918 2.67 21.21 -39.45
CA VAL A 918 3.70 22.02 -38.77
C VAL A 918 4.11 21.40 -37.43
N GLY A 919 5.40 21.20 -37.24
CA GLY A 919 6.00 20.75 -35.98
C GLY A 919 5.86 21.78 -34.83
N PHE A 920 6.38 21.42 -33.66
CA PHE A 920 6.31 22.24 -32.45
C PHE A 920 7.65 22.24 -31.70
N ASP A 921 7.93 23.33 -31.00
CA ASP A 921 9.16 23.48 -30.21
C ASP A 921 8.91 23.11 -28.74
N VAL A 922 9.76 22.25 -28.18
CA VAL A 922 9.78 21.89 -26.76
C VAL A 922 11.06 22.42 -26.12
N LEU A 923 10.93 23.29 -25.13
CA LEU A 923 12.06 23.84 -24.38
C LEU A 923 12.42 22.91 -23.22
N ILE A 924 13.69 22.51 -23.16
CA ILE A 924 14.29 21.78 -22.03
C ILE A 924 15.18 22.77 -21.25
N PRO A 925 14.78 23.21 -20.04
CA PRO A 925 15.58 24.09 -19.19
C PRO A 925 16.95 23.46 -18.85
N SER A 926 18.00 24.27 -18.69
CA SER A 926 19.33 23.75 -18.35
C SER A 926 19.38 23.02 -17.01
N THR A 927 18.41 23.25 -16.12
CA THR A 927 18.23 22.52 -14.85
C THR A 927 17.69 21.09 -15.02
N SER A 928 17.34 20.67 -16.24
CA SER A 928 16.84 19.31 -16.53
C SER A 928 17.94 18.25 -16.60
N TYR A 929 19.22 18.64 -16.63
CA TYR A 929 20.35 17.74 -16.79
C TYR A 929 21.67 18.39 -16.33
N SER A 930 22.75 17.61 -16.28
CA SER A 930 24.10 18.07 -15.96
C SER A 930 25.08 17.68 -17.07
N GLY A 931 26.19 18.43 -17.22
CA GLY A 931 27.20 18.16 -18.23
C GLY A 931 26.93 18.82 -19.59
N SER A 932 27.42 18.21 -20.67
CA SER A 932 27.44 18.78 -22.03
C SER A 932 26.05 18.93 -22.64
N ALA A 933 25.68 20.16 -23.03
CA ALA A 933 24.37 20.43 -23.64
C ALA A 933 24.18 19.75 -25.00
N ASN A 934 25.28 19.59 -25.76
CA ASN A 934 25.23 18.96 -27.08
C ASN A 934 24.99 17.45 -26.96
N ASP A 935 25.72 16.79 -26.05
CA ASP A 935 25.65 15.34 -25.91
C ASP A 935 24.37 14.92 -25.15
N ALA A 936 23.80 15.81 -24.33
CA ALA A 936 22.43 15.66 -23.84
C ALA A 936 21.39 15.78 -24.96
N ALA A 937 21.52 16.77 -25.85
CA ALA A 937 20.58 16.98 -26.95
C ALA A 937 20.62 15.86 -28.01
N ASP A 938 21.79 15.37 -28.40
CA ASP A 938 21.92 14.23 -29.33
C ASP A 938 21.35 12.92 -28.76
N ASN A 939 21.33 12.76 -27.43
CA ASN A 939 20.73 11.62 -26.74
C ASN A 939 19.29 11.89 -26.26
N THR A 940 18.58 12.87 -26.83
CA THR A 940 17.18 13.16 -26.48
C THR A 940 16.20 12.64 -27.52
N THR A 941 15.18 11.89 -27.06
CA THR A 941 14.05 11.44 -27.87
C THR A 941 12.74 12.01 -27.31
N VAL A 942 11.71 12.05 -28.15
CA VAL A 942 10.35 12.40 -27.75
C VAL A 942 9.47 11.18 -28.07
N MET A 943 8.83 10.60 -27.07
CA MET A 943 8.07 9.36 -27.19
C MET A 943 6.58 9.66 -26.98
N LEU A 944 5.78 9.48 -28.04
CA LEU A 944 4.32 9.43 -27.99
C LEU A 944 3.88 7.99 -27.71
N MET A 945 3.21 7.77 -26.58
CA MET A 945 2.89 6.45 -26.07
C MET A 945 1.42 6.32 -25.69
N ARG A 946 0.91 5.10 -25.76
CA ARG A 946 -0.44 4.73 -25.32
C ARG A 946 -0.34 3.43 -24.51
N PRO A 947 -0.63 3.44 -23.20
CA PRO A 947 -0.61 2.23 -22.37
C PRO A 947 -1.62 1.16 -22.84
N GLY A 948 -2.77 1.60 -23.40
CA GLY A 948 -3.82 0.73 -23.92
C GLY A 948 -4.87 0.35 -22.88
N TRP A 949 -5.62 -0.71 -23.20
CA TRP A 949 -6.53 -1.41 -22.28
C TRP A 949 -5.91 -2.75 -21.92
N THR A 950 -5.52 -2.95 -20.66
CA THR A 950 -4.93 -4.22 -20.18
C THR A 950 -6.02 -5.13 -19.66
N THR A 951 -6.01 -6.39 -20.10
CA THR A 951 -6.62 -7.51 -19.37
C THR A 951 -6.04 -8.84 -19.85
N HIS A 952 -6.10 -9.89 -19.03
CA HIS A 952 -5.81 -11.28 -19.44
C HIS A 952 -4.39 -11.53 -20.04
N GLY A 953 -3.43 -10.64 -19.74
CA GLY A 953 -2.06 -10.66 -20.29
C GLY A 953 -1.87 -9.85 -21.59
N TYR A 954 -2.92 -9.20 -22.10
CA TYR A 954 -2.91 -8.49 -23.39
C TYR A 954 -3.26 -7.00 -23.21
N ASN A 955 -2.56 -6.12 -23.92
CA ASN A 955 -2.76 -4.67 -23.90
C ASN A 955 -3.29 -4.18 -25.26
N MET A 956 -4.61 -4.14 -25.39
CA MET A 956 -5.30 -3.69 -26.60
C MET A 956 -5.00 -2.21 -26.89
N GLY A 957 -4.73 -1.88 -28.15
CA GLY A 957 -4.39 -0.51 -28.56
C GLY A 957 -3.08 0.04 -28.01
N GLN A 958 -2.24 -0.75 -27.32
CA GLN A 958 -0.93 -0.30 -26.86
C GLN A 958 -0.05 0.10 -28.06
N ARG A 959 0.60 1.25 -27.96
CA ARG A 959 1.54 1.79 -28.97
C ARG A 959 2.66 2.60 -28.32
N SER A 960 3.84 2.56 -28.92
CA SER A 960 4.96 3.45 -28.61
C SER A 960 5.56 3.97 -29.91
N MET A 961 5.65 5.29 -30.04
CA MET A 961 6.12 5.97 -31.25
C MET A 961 7.13 7.07 -30.88
N GLN A 962 8.36 6.97 -31.38
CA GLN A 962 9.32 8.05 -31.30
C GLN A 962 8.96 9.13 -32.33
N LEU A 963 8.64 10.34 -31.89
CA LEU A 963 8.51 11.49 -32.78
C LEU A 963 9.89 11.93 -33.26
N ASN A 964 10.03 12.11 -34.57
CA ASN A 964 11.25 12.68 -35.15
C ASN A 964 11.51 14.08 -34.58
N ASN A 965 12.74 14.37 -34.17
CA ASN A 965 13.11 15.67 -33.62
C ASN A 965 14.55 16.06 -33.99
N THR A 966 14.79 17.37 -34.01
CA THR A 966 16.12 17.99 -34.10
C THR A 966 16.24 19.03 -32.98
N TYR A 967 17.40 19.68 -32.81
CA TYR A 967 17.58 20.60 -31.67
C TYR A 967 18.36 21.87 -31.98
N THR A 968 18.16 22.88 -31.13
CA THR A 968 19.02 24.06 -30.99
C THR A 968 19.51 24.19 -29.54
N VAL A 969 20.84 24.18 -29.34
CA VAL A 969 21.46 24.41 -28.04
C VAL A 969 21.63 25.92 -27.81
N ASN A 970 21.00 26.44 -26.76
CA ASN A 970 20.99 27.86 -26.43
C ASN A 970 22.19 28.26 -25.53
N SER A 971 22.56 29.54 -25.54
CA SER A 971 23.72 30.08 -24.82
C SER A 971 23.61 30.07 -23.29
N ASN A 972 22.43 29.81 -22.75
CA ASN A 972 22.14 29.59 -21.32
C ASN A 972 22.14 28.09 -20.93
N GLY A 973 22.48 27.19 -21.85
CA GLY A 973 22.45 25.74 -21.66
C GLY A 973 21.05 25.10 -21.78
N SER A 974 19.99 25.84 -22.11
CA SER A 974 18.70 25.20 -22.44
C SER A 974 18.75 24.62 -23.85
N ILE A 975 17.99 23.56 -24.10
CA ILE A 975 17.89 22.91 -25.41
C ILE A 975 16.47 23.16 -25.93
N THR A 976 16.34 23.71 -27.13
CA THR A 976 15.05 23.74 -27.84
C THR A 976 15.01 22.53 -28.75
N LEU A 977 14.11 21.58 -28.49
CA LEU A 977 13.82 20.48 -29.40
C LEU A 977 12.80 20.96 -30.43
N HIS A 978 13.09 20.80 -31.71
CA HIS A 978 12.16 21.01 -32.81
C HIS A 978 11.54 19.65 -33.16
N VAL A 979 10.28 19.44 -32.80
CA VAL A 979 9.62 18.13 -32.83
C VAL A 979 8.64 18.07 -33.99
N ALA A 980 8.71 17.00 -34.78
CA ALA A 980 7.72 16.73 -35.82
C ALA A 980 6.41 16.22 -35.20
N GLN A 981 5.30 16.56 -35.85
CA GLN A 981 4.04 15.85 -35.64
C GLN A 981 4.20 14.35 -35.96
N PRO A 982 3.36 13.46 -35.41
CA PRO A 982 3.20 12.09 -35.89
C PRO A 982 3.18 11.99 -37.43
N PRO A 983 3.64 10.88 -38.04
CA PRO A 983 3.60 10.71 -39.49
C PRO A 983 2.20 10.97 -40.08
N PRO A 984 2.09 11.36 -41.37
CA PRO A 984 0.81 11.68 -42.02
C PRO A 984 -0.03 10.44 -42.37
N ASN A 985 -0.10 9.48 -41.45
CA ASN A 985 -0.82 8.23 -41.55
C ASN A 985 -1.42 7.89 -40.17
N PRO A 986 -2.74 8.03 -39.97
CA PRO A 986 -3.37 7.79 -38.68
C PRO A 986 -3.43 6.31 -38.29
N ASN A 987 -3.11 5.38 -39.20
CA ASN A 987 -3.07 3.96 -38.86
C ASN A 987 -1.88 3.57 -37.96
N LEU A 988 -0.78 4.34 -38.00
CA LEU A 988 0.42 4.06 -37.22
C LEU A 988 0.26 4.42 -35.72
N PHE A 989 -0.58 5.39 -35.41
CA PHE A 989 -0.97 5.74 -34.04
C PHE A 989 -2.39 6.31 -34.05
N GLN A 990 -3.37 5.49 -33.68
CA GLN A 990 -4.79 5.78 -33.94
C GLN A 990 -5.32 6.99 -33.14
N PRO A 991 -6.39 7.66 -33.60
CA PRO A 991 -6.83 8.94 -33.02
C PRO A 991 -7.36 8.79 -31.60
N GLY A 992 -7.02 9.74 -30.72
CA GLY A 992 -7.40 9.73 -29.31
C GLY A 992 -6.22 9.94 -28.35
N PRO A 993 -6.39 9.62 -27.06
CA PRO A 993 -5.44 9.95 -26.01
C PRO A 993 -4.07 9.27 -26.16
N GLY A 994 -3.02 9.94 -25.69
CA GLY A 994 -1.66 9.40 -25.55
C GLY A 994 -0.81 10.30 -24.65
N LEU A 995 0.28 9.74 -24.11
CA LEU A 995 1.27 10.44 -23.29
C LEU A 995 2.49 10.81 -24.15
N VAL A 996 2.96 12.06 -24.05
CA VAL A 996 4.23 12.52 -24.63
C VAL A 996 5.28 12.62 -23.53
N PHE A 997 6.28 11.75 -23.59
CA PHE A 997 7.48 11.79 -22.76
C PHE A 997 8.64 12.44 -23.52
N VAL A 998 9.51 13.17 -22.84
CA VAL A 998 10.84 13.54 -23.35
C VAL A 998 11.88 12.74 -22.58
N THR A 999 12.63 11.91 -23.30
CA THR A 999 13.61 10.99 -22.72
C THR A 999 15.02 11.41 -23.10
N MET A 1000 15.80 11.83 -22.12
CA MET A 1000 17.16 12.35 -22.31
C MET A 1000 18.16 11.34 -21.72
N SER A 1001 19.03 10.78 -22.55
CA SER A 1001 20.02 9.77 -22.16
C SER A 1001 19.41 8.56 -21.41
N GLY A 1002 18.20 8.15 -21.81
CA GLY A 1002 17.44 7.06 -21.18
C GLY A 1002 16.59 7.48 -19.97
N ILE A 1003 16.64 8.74 -19.54
CA ILE A 1003 15.88 9.25 -18.39
C ILE A 1003 14.64 10.01 -18.89
N PRO A 1004 13.41 9.52 -18.65
CA PRO A 1004 12.20 10.19 -19.10
C PRO A 1004 11.75 11.30 -18.16
N SER A 1005 11.12 12.32 -18.73
CA SER A 1005 10.24 13.25 -18.01
C SER A 1005 9.02 12.54 -17.41
N ASN A 1006 8.15 13.25 -16.71
CA ASN A 1006 6.74 12.83 -16.64
C ASN A 1006 6.10 12.99 -18.04
N GLY A 1007 5.16 12.13 -18.37
CA GLY A 1007 4.42 12.15 -19.63
C GLY A 1007 3.30 13.19 -19.60
N THR A 1008 3.20 14.00 -20.65
CA THR A 1008 2.09 14.96 -20.85
C THR A 1008 1.00 14.30 -21.67
N MET A 1009 -0.23 14.24 -21.17
CA MET A 1009 -1.39 13.71 -21.88
C MET A 1009 -1.85 14.66 -22.99
N VAL A 1010 -2.05 14.11 -24.19
CA VAL A 1010 -2.44 14.82 -25.42
C VAL A 1010 -3.54 14.04 -26.15
N ILE A 1011 -4.34 14.73 -26.97
CA ILE A 1011 -5.20 14.09 -27.98
C ILE A 1011 -4.48 14.07 -29.33
N VAL A 1012 -4.44 12.91 -29.98
CA VAL A 1012 -3.91 12.75 -31.34
C VAL A 1012 -5.06 12.75 -32.34
N GLY A 1013 -4.93 13.54 -33.42
CA GLY A 1013 -5.99 13.74 -34.41
C GLY A 1013 -6.94 14.89 -34.08
N ASN A 1014 -8.12 14.88 -34.71
CA ASN A 1014 -9.13 15.95 -34.58
C ASN A 1014 -10.09 15.78 -33.39
N GLY A 1015 -9.90 14.75 -32.57
CA GLY A 1015 -10.77 14.45 -31.43
C GLY A 1015 -12.14 13.85 -31.78
N GLN A 1016 -12.37 13.43 -33.04
CA GLN A 1016 -13.65 12.93 -33.55
C GLN A 1016 -13.48 11.62 -34.33
N VAL A 1017 -14.54 10.80 -34.39
CA VAL A 1017 -14.60 9.63 -35.28
C VAL A 1017 -14.84 10.10 -36.72
N GLY A 1018 -14.07 9.57 -37.67
CA GLY A 1018 -14.11 9.90 -39.08
C GLY A 1018 -12.70 10.14 -39.66
N THR A 1019 -12.63 10.35 -40.98
CA THR A 1019 -11.38 10.56 -41.71
C THR A 1019 -10.56 11.71 -41.12
N GLN A 1020 -9.36 11.39 -40.65
CA GLN A 1020 -8.49 12.36 -39.98
C GLN A 1020 -7.83 13.32 -40.98
N PRO A 1021 -7.71 14.63 -40.65
CA PRO A 1021 -6.91 15.55 -41.45
C PRO A 1021 -5.43 15.17 -41.41
N THR A 1022 -4.84 14.92 -42.58
CA THR A 1022 -3.40 14.74 -42.76
C THR A 1022 -2.80 15.96 -43.47
N SER A 1023 -1.50 16.19 -43.25
CA SER A 1023 -0.71 17.21 -43.94
C SER A 1023 0.72 16.70 -44.15
N PRO A 1024 1.47 17.18 -45.16
CA PRO A 1024 2.85 16.71 -45.38
C PRO A 1024 3.71 16.80 -44.11
N ALA A 1025 4.59 15.83 -43.90
CA ALA A 1025 5.50 15.82 -42.75
C ALA A 1025 6.39 17.07 -42.75
N THR A 1026 6.61 17.68 -41.57
CA THR A 1026 7.50 18.85 -41.44
C THR A 1026 8.95 18.47 -41.73
N VAL A 1027 9.60 19.28 -42.57
CA VAL A 1027 11.06 19.32 -42.66
C VAL A 1027 11.57 20.14 -41.48
N LEU A 1028 12.19 19.47 -40.51
CA LEU A 1028 12.77 20.10 -39.32
C LEU A 1028 14.05 20.89 -39.65
N PRO A 1029 14.41 21.91 -38.85
CA PRO A 1029 15.70 22.58 -38.96
C PRO A 1029 16.85 21.61 -38.62
N VAL A 1030 18.07 21.91 -39.08
CA VAL A 1030 19.26 21.11 -38.76
C VAL A 1030 19.72 21.32 -37.31
N ASN A 1031 20.33 20.30 -36.70
CA ASN A 1031 20.86 20.39 -35.33
C ASN A 1031 21.88 21.53 -35.17
N VAL A 1032 21.62 22.44 -34.24
CA VAL A 1032 22.52 23.55 -33.88
C VAL A 1032 23.20 23.24 -32.54
N ARG A 1033 24.43 22.72 -32.63
CA ARG A 1033 25.34 22.51 -31.49
C ARG A 1033 26.04 23.83 -31.08
N LEU A 1034 26.32 24.01 -29.79
CA LEU A 1034 27.00 25.18 -29.24
C LEU A 1034 28.13 24.79 -28.26
N SER A 1035 29.33 25.31 -28.50
CA SER A 1035 30.50 25.07 -27.67
C SER A 1035 30.34 25.61 -26.24
N ASN A 1036 30.79 24.85 -25.24
CA ASN A 1036 30.81 25.22 -23.82
C ASN A 1036 29.43 25.48 -23.17
N ALA A 1037 28.31 25.20 -23.85
CA ALA A 1037 27.00 25.18 -23.23
C ALA A 1037 26.83 23.91 -22.36
N THR A 1038 26.32 24.07 -21.15
CA THR A 1038 26.18 22.97 -20.17
C THR A 1038 24.87 23.03 -19.41
N GLY A 1039 24.39 21.87 -18.97
CA GLY A 1039 23.35 21.75 -17.96
C GLY A 1039 23.78 22.33 -16.62
N SER A 1040 22.82 22.83 -15.85
CA SER A 1040 22.99 23.52 -14.58
C SER A 1040 22.44 22.76 -13.37
N ALA A 1041 21.89 21.55 -13.59
CA ALA A 1041 21.49 20.68 -12.49
C ALA A 1041 22.71 20.28 -11.65
N SER A 1042 22.58 20.29 -10.33
CA SER A 1042 23.66 19.91 -9.41
C SER A 1042 24.06 18.45 -9.65
N PRO A 1043 25.33 18.15 -10.01
CA PRO A 1043 25.77 16.77 -10.13
C PRO A 1043 25.78 16.09 -8.76
N SER A 1044 25.49 14.79 -8.73
CA SER A 1044 25.90 13.93 -7.63
C SER A 1044 27.42 14.02 -7.45
N THR A 1045 27.88 14.08 -6.20
CA THR A 1045 29.27 14.45 -5.88
C THR A 1045 30.27 13.28 -6.02
N ASP A 1046 30.39 12.71 -7.22
CA ASP A 1046 31.55 11.89 -7.60
C ASP A 1046 32.66 12.77 -8.17
N ASN A 1047 33.59 13.14 -7.29
CA ASN A 1047 34.51 14.26 -7.50
C ASN A 1047 35.87 13.78 -8.03
N THR A 1048 35.96 13.46 -9.34
CA THR A 1048 37.23 13.20 -10.04
C THR A 1048 37.43 14.06 -11.28
N ASN A 1049 37.84 15.31 -11.08
CA ASN A 1049 38.46 16.13 -12.12
C ASN A 1049 39.86 15.60 -12.47
N GLN A 1050 40.09 15.12 -13.70
CA GLN A 1050 41.34 15.41 -14.42
C GLN A 1050 41.27 15.15 -15.94
N SER A 1051 42.22 15.75 -16.66
CA SER A 1051 42.18 15.98 -18.11
C SER A 1051 42.92 14.92 -18.95
N ASN A 1052 42.38 14.65 -20.15
CA ASN A 1052 43.05 14.12 -21.36
C ASN A 1052 44.45 13.50 -21.21
N GLY A 1053 44.53 12.17 -21.25
CA GLY A 1053 45.77 11.42 -21.48
C GLY A 1053 45.46 9.98 -21.87
N ALA A 1054 45.91 9.52 -23.04
CA ALA A 1054 45.49 8.23 -23.60
C ALA A 1054 46.39 7.05 -23.15
N ALA A 1055 45.85 6.17 -22.30
CA ALA A 1055 46.27 4.77 -22.17
C ALA A 1055 45.14 3.97 -21.48
N SER A 1056 44.74 2.83 -22.03
CA SER A 1056 43.73 1.96 -21.42
C SER A 1056 44.33 1.07 -20.33
N LEU A 1057 43.77 1.11 -19.13
CA LEU A 1057 44.09 0.23 -18.00
C LEU A 1057 42.80 -0.24 -17.33
N ASN A 1058 42.70 -1.56 -17.09
CA ASN A 1058 41.46 -2.19 -16.63
C ASN A 1058 41.08 -1.80 -15.20
N SER A 1059 39.86 -1.27 -15.02
CA SER A 1059 39.31 -0.82 -13.73
C SER A 1059 39.34 -1.87 -12.62
N GLY A 1060 39.26 -3.17 -12.97
CA GLY A 1060 39.36 -4.28 -12.02
C GLY A 1060 40.66 -4.33 -11.21
N ALA A 1061 41.77 -3.81 -11.75
CA ALA A 1061 43.04 -3.74 -11.03
C ALA A 1061 43.00 -2.75 -9.86
N ILE A 1062 42.27 -1.63 -10.00
CA ILE A 1062 42.15 -0.59 -8.97
C ILE A 1062 41.24 -1.07 -7.85
N VAL A 1063 40.10 -1.69 -8.19
CA VAL A 1063 39.18 -2.28 -7.20
C VAL A 1063 39.89 -3.38 -6.38
N GLY A 1064 40.68 -4.24 -7.03
CA GLY A 1064 41.49 -5.25 -6.34
C GLY A 1064 42.53 -4.66 -5.37
N ALA A 1065 43.17 -3.55 -5.74
CA ALA A 1065 44.13 -2.86 -4.88
C ALA A 1065 43.46 -2.18 -3.66
N VAL A 1066 42.30 -1.54 -3.87
CA VAL A 1066 41.52 -0.90 -2.79
C VAL A 1066 40.97 -1.94 -1.82
N LEU A 1067 40.38 -3.04 -2.31
CA LEU A 1067 39.93 -4.14 -1.44
C LEU A 1067 41.09 -4.78 -0.68
N GLY A 1068 42.24 -5.00 -1.34
CA GLY A 1068 43.46 -5.47 -0.68
C GLY A 1068 43.94 -4.55 0.44
N ALA A 1069 43.89 -3.23 0.24
CA ALA A 1069 44.24 -2.24 1.25
C ALA A 1069 43.23 -2.22 2.43
N ILE A 1070 41.93 -2.30 2.15
CA ILE A 1070 40.88 -2.35 3.18
C ILE A 1070 41.01 -3.62 4.03
N VAL A 1071 41.25 -4.78 3.40
CA VAL A 1071 41.50 -6.04 4.11
C VAL A 1071 42.79 -5.97 4.94
N ALA A 1072 43.87 -5.37 4.42
CA ALA A 1072 45.10 -5.17 5.18
C ALA A 1072 44.90 -4.24 6.40
N VAL A 1073 44.15 -3.15 6.25
CA VAL A 1073 43.79 -2.23 7.36
C VAL A 1073 42.90 -2.94 8.38
N GLY A 1074 41.93 -3.75 7.95
CA GLY A 1074 41.10 -4.57 8.83
C GLY A 1074 41.91 -5.59 9.63
N ILE A 1075 42.86 -6.28 8.99
CA ILE A 1075 43.78 -7.22 9.65
C ILE A 1075 44.69 -6.49 10.64
N LEU A 1076 45.25 -5.34 10.29
CA LEU A 1076 46.07 -4.52 11.19
C LEU A 1076 45.25 -3.99 12.37
N GLY A 1077 44.01 -3.58 12.15
CA GLY A 1077 43.06 -3.17 13.20
C GLY A 1077 42.72 -4.32 14.15
N ALA A 1078 42.47 -5.53 13.63
CA ALA A 1078 42.25 -6.74 14.42
C ALA A 1078 43.49 -7.11 15.26
N ILE A 1079 44.69 -7.07 14.66
CA ILE A 1079 45.96 -7.29 15.37
C ILE A 1079 46.15 -6.25 16.48
N PHE A 1080 45.89 -4.97 16.21
CA PHE A 1080 45.96 -3.91 17.21
C PHE A 1080 44.95 -4.12 18.34
N GLY A 1081 43.71 -4.51 18.04
CA GLY A 1081 42.68 -4.89 19.03
C GLY A 1081 43.09 -6.09 19.90
N ILE A 1082 43.71 -7.11 19.31
CA ILE A 1082 44.26 -8.28 20.02
C ILE A 1082 45.44 -7.88 20.92
N VAL A 1083 46.32 -6.99 20.47
CA VAL A 1083 47.43 -6.43 21.28
C VAL A 1083 46.90 -5.57 22.43
N MET A 1084 45.88 -4.75 22.19
CA MET A 1084 45.23 -3.89 23.20
C MET A 1084 44.49 -4.72 24.27
N THR A 1085 43.75 -5.76 23.87
CA THR A 1085 43.08 -6.68 24.81
C THR A 1085 44.08 -7.54 25.58
N ARG A 1086 45.18 -7.98 24.96
CA ARG A 1086 46.30 -8.62 25.68
C ARG A 1086 46.98 -7.67 26.67
N ARG A 1087 47.21 -6.40 26.32
CA ARG A 1087 47.72 -5.37 27.25
C ARG A 1087 46.77 -5.12 28.42
N ARG A 1088 45.45 -5.02 28.18
CA ARG A 1088 44.45 -4.88 29.26
C ARG A 1088 44.40 -6.11 30.18
N ARG A 1089 44.48 -7.33 29.63
CA ARG A 1089 44.54 -8.58 30.44
C ARG A 1089 45.85 -8.72 31.24
N ALA A 1090 46.97 -8.20 30.73
CA ALA A 1090 48.22 -8.12 31.49
C ALA A 1090 48.14 -7.10 32.64
N ALA A 1091 47.52 -5.94 32.41
CA ALA A 1091 47.32 -4.93 33.45
C ALA A 1091 46.43 -5.44 34.60
N SER A 1092 45.41 -6.25 34.31
CA SER A 1092 44.54 -6.86 35.33
C SER A 1092 45.20 -7.95 36.19
N GLN A 1093 46.47 -8.31 35.95
CA GLN A 1093 47.23 -9.26 36.78
C GLN A 1093 48.34 -8.59 37.61
N ALA A 1094 48.49 -7.26 37.53
CA ALA A 1094 49.58 -6.51 38.15
C ALA A 1094 49.22 -5.79 39.48
N SER A 1095 48.06 -6.11 40.09
CA SER A 1095 47.48 -5.32 41.19
C SER A 1095 47.20 -6.09 42.49
N PHE A 1096 47.97 -7.14 42.82
CA PHE A 1096 47.93 -7.75 44.15
C PHE A 1096 49.30 -8.29 44.61
N ARG A 1097 50.08 -7.46 45.32
CA ARG A 1097 51.18 -7.95 46.18
C ARG A 1097 51.60 -6.96 47.28
N SER A 1098 51.58 -7.47 48.52
CA SER A 1098 52.20 -6.91 49.74
C SER A 1098 51.58 -5.63 50.34
N GLY A 1099 51.65 -5.51 51.68
CA GLY A 1099 51.06 -4.39 52.45
C GLY A 1099 50.69 -4.71 53.91
N THR A 1100 50.71 -5.99 54.29
CA THR A 1100 50.76 -6.58 55.65
C THR A 1100 50.83 -5.65 56.89
N ALA A 1101 49.85 -5.79 57.80
CA ALA A 1101 49.98 -5.49 59.23
C ALA A 1101 49.21 -6.55 60.07
N PRO A 1102 49.66 -6.99 61.29
CA PRO A 1102 49.11 -8.20 61.94
C PRO A 1102 48.60 -8.05 63.39
N GLY A 1103 47.72 -8.97 63.82
CA GLY A 1103 47.70 -9.54 65.18
C GLY A 1103 46.52 -9.20 66.13
N GLY A 1104 46.07 -10.19 66.91
CA GLY A 1104 45.08 -10.07 68.00
C GLY A 1104 43.62 -10.23 67.54
N ALA A 1105 42.92 -11.38 67.56
CA ALA A 1105 42.81 -12.51 68.50
C ALA A 1105 41.85 -12.26 69.69
N GLY A 1106 40.60 -12.76 69.59
CA GLY A 1106 39.62 -12.76 70.70
C GLY A 1106 38.18 -13.16 70.32
N GLY A 1107 37.76 -14.36 70.75
CA GLY A 1107 36.38 -14.86 70.97
C GLY A 1107 35.14 -14.27 70.26
N MET A 1108 34.46 -15.12 69.49
CA MET A 1108 33.03 -15.11 69.10
C MET A 1108 32.26 -13.77 69.15
N ALA A 1109 31.93 -13.23 67.96
CA ALA A 1109 30.88 -12.23 67.79
C ALA A 1109 29.71 -12.80 66.97
N SER A 1110 28.49 -12.73 67.51
CA SER A 1110 27.23 -12.85 66.76
C SER A 1110 26.41 -11.57 66.97
N LEU A 1111 26.87 -10.48 66.36
CA LEU A 1111 26.28 -9.14 66.48
C LEU A 1111 26.39 -8.39 65.15
N GLY A 1112 25.31 -7.71 64.77
CA GLY A 1112 25.35 -6.60 63.82
C GLY A 1112 25.59 -6.93 62.35
N PHE A 1113 24.57 -7.44 61.66
CA PHE A 1113 24.29 -6.89 60.33
C PHE A 1113 23.81 -5.44 60.56
N MET A 1114 24.70 -4.47 60.36
CA MET A 1114 24.39 -3.06 60.57
C MET A 1114 23.52 -2.55 59.42
N GLN A 1115 22.26 -2.22 59.71
CA GLN A 1115 21.46 -1.37 58.85
C GLN A 1115 21.95 0.08 58.97
N PHE A 1116 22.58 0.59 57.92
CA PHE A 1116 22.30 1.94 57.45
C PHE A 1116 21.47 1.71 56.16
N ALA A 1117 20.16 1.96 56.12
CA ALA A 1117 19.40 3.10 56.67
C ALA A 1117 19.90 4.42 56.06
N ASP A 1118 19.61 4.57 54.76
CA ASP A 1118 19.57 5.87 54.08
C ASP A 1118 18.09 6.21 53.83
N SER A 1119 17.70 7.47 54.00
CA SER A 1119 16.30 7.82 54.28
C SER A 1119 15.86 9.16 53.69
N SER A 1120 15.12 9.09 52.59
CA SER A 1120 14.43 10.24 51.98
C SER A 1120 13.03 9.88 51.45
N ILE A 1121 12.24 9.19 52.28
CA ILE A 1121 10.78 9.18 52.12
C ILE A 1121 10.29 10.64 52.26
N PHE A 1122 9.53 11.13 51.29
CA PHE A 1122 8.77 12.37 51.45
C PHE A 1122 7.56 12.11 52.35
N VAL A 1123 7.67 12.49 53.62
CA VAL A 1123 6.54 12.51 54.56
C VAL A 1123 5.77 13.83 54.38
N PRO A 1124 4.47 13.80 54.05
CA PRO A 1124 3.62 14.99 54.20
C PRO A 1124 3.41 15.29 55.69
N LEU A 1125 3.53 16.56 56.08
CA LEU A 1125 3.39 16.98 57.48
C LEU A 1125 1.99 16.68 58.05
N GLN A 1126 1.96 16.25 59.32
CA GLN A 1126 0.73 15.99 60.07
C GLN A 1126 -0.10 17.26 60.33
N GLN A 1127 -1.42 17.08 60.42
CA GLN A 1127 -2.17 17.51 61.61
C GLN A 1127 -3.07 16.37 62.12
N ASP A 1128 -3.40 16.41 63.40
CA ASP A 1128 -3.93 15.30 64.22
C ASP A 1128 -5.45 15.02 63.97
N LYS A 1129 -6.05 13.88 64.38
CA LYS A 1129 -6.13 13.36 65.77
C LYS A 1129 -6.61 11.89 65.93
N SER A 1130 -6.17 11.28 67.05
CA SER A 1130 -6.86 10.26 67.89
C SER A 1130 -7.39 8.96 67.22
N SER A 1131 -6.72 7.80 67.39
CA SER A 1131 -6.87 6.80 68.50
C SER A 1131 -8.20 6.00 68.47
N VAL A 1132 -8.27 4.69 68.73
CA VAL A 1132 -7.68 3.84 69.82
C VAL A 1132 -7.31 2.42 69.30
N ALA A 1133 -6.59 1.59 70.07
CA ALA A 1133 -5.97 0.31 69.63
C ALA A 1133 -6.32 -0.95 70.47
N SER A 1134 -6.19 -2.15 69.87
CA SER A 1134 -6.01 -3.48 70.51
C SER A 1134 -5.87 -4.61 69.44
N GLN A 1135 -5.46 -5.86 69.72
CA GLN A 1135 -4.20 -6.36 70.33
C GLN A 1135 -4.03 -7.90 70.09
N THR A 1136 -2.83 -8.40 69.74
CA THR A 1136 -2.35 -9.84 69.83
C THR A 1136 -3.10 -10.98 69.07
N GLY A 1137 -2.50 -12.13 68.69
CA GLY A 1137 -1.08 -12.56 68.61
C GLY A 1137 -0.85 -14.10 68.65
N PHE A 1138 0.27 -14.60 68.05
CA PHE A 1138 0.91 -15.94 68.21
C PHE A 1138 0.13 -17.22 67.71
N ALA A 1139 0.72 -18.37 67.30
CA ALA A 1139 2.07 -18.75 66.82
C ALA A 1139 2.12 -20.19 66.19
N SER A 1140 3.33 -20.64 65.78
CA SER A 1140 3.83 -21.92 65.19
C SER A 1140 3.25 -23.27 65.72
N THR A 1141 3.48 -24.50 65.18
CA THR A 1141 4.70 -25.25 64.70
C THR A 1141 4.24 -26.71 64.31
N SER A 1142 4.91 -27.67 63.61
CA SER A 1142 6.07 -27.77 62.69
C SER A 1142 6.34 -29.24 62.21
N HIS A 1143 6.89 -29.45 61.00
CA HIS A 1143 7.68 -30.61 60.48
C HIS A 1143 7.12 -32.06 60.33
N GLY A 1144 7.41 -32.66 59.16
CA GLY A 1144 7.79 -34.08 58.94
C GLY A 1144 6.71 -35.10 58.50
N ASP A 1145 7.02 -36.22 57.84
CA ASP A 1145 8.21 -36.60 57.03
C ASP A 1145 7.94 -37.86 56.15
N VAL A 1146 8.67 -38.00 55.02
CA VAL A 1146 9.13 -39.27 54.37
C VAL A 1146 8.16 -40.41 53.87
N ARG A 1147 8.35 -40.78 52.57
CA ARG A 1147 8.34 -42.14 51.89
C ARG A 1147 7.15 -42.75 51.09
N SER A 1148 7.56 -43.40 49.97
CA SER A 1148 7.04 -44.61 49.24
C SER A 1148 6.13 -44.50 47.99
N ARG A 1149 6.52 -45.28 46.96
CA ARG A 1149 5.79 -45.73 45.73
C ARG A 1149 4.99 -47.06 46.04
N PRO A 1150 4.28 -47.79 45.13
CA PRO A 1150 4.31 -47.75 43.64
C PRO A 1150 3.03 -48.13 42.82
N SER A 1151 3.20 -48.05 41.48
CA SER A 1151 2.57 -48.74 40.32
C SER A 1151 1.38 -49.74 40.40
N GLY A 1152 0.51 -49.67 39.37
CA GLY A 1152 -0.40 -50.73 38.85
C GLY A 1152 -1.57 -50.09 38.05
N GLU A 1153 -1.60 -50.09 36.71
CA GLU A 1153 -2.05 -51.15 35.75
C GLU A 1153 -3.58 -51.29 35.54
N PHE A 1154 -4.00 -51.27 34.25
CA PHE A 1154 -5.18 -51.91 33.59
C PHE A 1154 -6.52 -52.11 34.36
N THR A 1155 -7.73 -51.75 33.88
CA THR A 1155 -8.33 -51.88 32.52
C THR A 1155 -9.62 -51.03 32.33
N HIS A 1156 -9.98 -50.77 31.05
CA HIS A 1156 -11.33 -50.65 30.45
C HIS A 1156 -12.52 -49.91 31.13
N ALA A 1157 -13.01 -48.91 30.38
CA ALA A 1157 -14.40 -48.69 29.96
C ALA A 1157 -15.51 -48.40 30.99
N ARG A 1158 -15.89 -47.13 31.07
CA ARG A 1158 -17.16 -46.66 30.49
C ARG A 1158 -17.02 -45.26 29.91
#